data_AF-A0A9W7NJC6-F1
#
_entry.id   AF-A0A9W7NJC6-F1
#
_cell.length_a   1.000
_cell.length_b   1.000
_cell.length_c   1.000
_cell.angle_alpha   90.00
_cell.angle_beta   90.00
_cell.angle_gamma   90.00
#
_symmetry.space_group_name_H-M   'P 1'
#
loop_
_entity.id
_entity.type
_entity.pdbx_description
1 polymer ?
#
loop_
_entity_poly.entity_id
_entity_poly.type
_entity_poly.pdbx_seq_one_letter_code
_entity_poly.pdbx_strand_id
1 'polypeptide(L)'
;MPFLCYDAADSLIHAGRCSAEEWVRLQSGWRALGLRMTCCPAAAIPVTLETGTRFFRHHLGEDCGSEGESVEHQAAKAEAAIAAAEAGWTVQVEGQGFAPSGEEWRADVLCERGEERVAVEIQMSRQSLDEYARRQALYAASGVRGMWLVGHAGFDRRWATAELPAIHIEFDGLKASAALGQRSVLRQPLGEFVKEYLAGRWYCRRPLKVPAVLIPELTACLDCGRAIRAGRVIAAFPGEADDRYPSRPIFSWYGGYHKDEPLKDAAWEQNGIIALEEQAEKCPYCRGRLAPVRYGPEAMLKGQHPISSRHGTIRLDASGWWRTGEPLLPRGWVTRRRPATGRALSVAEIIKKQDDKLPDNLRQPMRHRRRACQALLSAIDGLTDWESSEGRWRDSPEGRWLPDVVVEETMPNQGGRRIAYFLALGEEALESRRKHALLAKAAGFEALLLNPTSRLQQFTDHPTEIVVEYGDEPSVTLAGTRMPLERFAADFVRSQWVQRTYVTVPYSSIPEAASCPSCGRTGTTARHVALHFGEADIAFGDDVVVLPISALSSRAVYPIGRRHTGGALSRYCVCGANMTSNLPSEVVIADYSDIQVRNGRMSMYVGPWVRRGSVPTMPEALGVAEGSGGWTPDDWLRHVARIAPPPEHDALMFRHAALGAIEQGARAAAGIVDVMHVEDGVVLVRNRSEVTAVALLSTMPGSGADDRVRAEIEALSALVKKAGVTDTYWFSPLPHLPHREHRFPVVSIGQDEQGMWAAPTHDGMVMPLDGFVAGLLDGEWENVGTLDLAVVLVPEQVRCACGEVSIITPWCAATPVGRHVPTFAPTLGAKGAGTVSIVDSETLRARAHRHLKVVPYVERPDGTVAQPCRRCGRDLLSALTPETLLKRWAGAGSGQGVKRVSVNRWCRVGEAILVQPWLVAGKPSTTRQSVEEWLSKTAPQQALF
;
A
#
# COMPACT_ATOMS: atom_id res chain seq x y z
N MET A 1 -22.64 -60.44 -16.20
CA MET A 1 -21.85 -61.64 -15.84
C MET A 1 -21.80 -61.76 -14.31
N PRO A 2 -22.80 -62.41 -13.69
CA PRO A 2 -22.87 -62.49 -12.22
C PRO A 2 -21.74 -63.29 -11.57
N PHE A 3 -21.18 -62.79 -10.48
CA PHE A 3 -20.12 -63.46 -9.72
C PHE A 3 -20.62 -64.25 -8.50
N LEU A 4 -21.91 -64.12 -8.18
CA LEU A 4 -22.57 -64.79 -7.07
C LEU A 4 -23.65 -65.76 -7.53
N CYS A 5 -23.83 -66.81 -6.75
CA CYS A 5 -25.02 -67.65 -6.75
C CYS A 5 -25.34 -68.10 -5.32
N TYR A 6 -26.53 -68.62 -5.10
CA TYR A 6 -26.90 -69.36 -3.90
C TYR A 6 -26.75 -70.86 -4.16
N ASP A 7 -26.31 -71.62 -3.16
CA ASP A 7 -26.46 -73.08 -3.15
C ASP A 7 -27.84 -73.51 -2.62
N ALA A 8 -28.06 -74.83 -2.52
CA ALA A 8 -29.31 -75.39 -2.01
C ALA A 8 -29.59 -75.06 -0.53
N ALA A 9 -28.60 -74.58 0.23
CA ALA A 9 -28.73 -74.16 1.62
C ALA A 9 -28.80 -72.62 1.76
N ASP A 10 -29.05 -71.92 0.66
CA ASP A 10 -29.08 -70.45 0.57
C ASP A 10 -27.76 -69.78 1.01
N SER A 11 -26.65 -70.51 0.93
CA SER A 11 -25.32 -69.96 1.17
C SER A 11 -24.77 -69.30 -0.09
N LEU A 12 -24.17 -68.12 0.07
CA LEU A 12 -23.57 -67.36 -1.02
C LEU A 12 -22.26 -68.00 -1.49
N ILE A 13 -22.16 -68.28 -2.79
CA ILE A 13 -20.93 -68.73 -3.44
C ILE A 13 -20.38 -67.63 -4.34
N HIS A 14 -19.09 -67.32 -4.18
CA HIS A 14 -18.38 -66.33 -5.00
C HIS A 14 -17.42 -66.99 -5.99
N ALA A 15 -17.68 -66.84 -7.29
CA ALA A 15 -16.95 -67.53 -8.35
C ALA A 15 -15.43 -67.30 -8.32
N GLY A 16 -14.99 -66.08 -7.97
CA GLY A 16 -13.58 -65.72 -7.86
C GLY A 16 -12.86 -66.19 -6.58
N ARG A 17 -13.59 -66.70 -5.57
CA ARG A 17 -13.02 -67.16 -4.29
C ARG A 17 -12.97 -68.68 -4.16
N CYS A 18 -13.68 -69.41 -5.02
CA CYS A 18 -13.60 -70.87 -5.07
C CYS A 18 -12.18 -71.33 -5.41
N SER A 19 -11.70 -72.36 -4.70
CA SER A 19 -10.50 -73.09 -5.10
C SER A 19 -10.69 -73.73 -6.49
N ALA A 20 -9.58 -74.16 -7.11
CA ALA A 20 -9.67 -74.84 -8.41
C ALA A 20 -10.53 -76.11 -8.34
N GLU A 21 -10.41 -76.88 -7.26
CA GLU A 21 -11.17 -78.11 -7.03
C GLU A 21 -12.66 -77.82 -6.80
N GLU A 22 -12.98 -76.82 -5.98
CA GLU A 22 -14.36 -76.39 -5.74
C GLU A 22 -15.02 -75.92 -7.02
N TRP A 23 -14.31 -75.14 -7.85
CA TRP A 23 -14.86 -74.67 -9.12
C TRP A 23 -15.13 -75.81 -10.09
N VAL A 24 -14.24 -76.79 -10.22
CA VAL A 24 -14.44 -77.99 -11.04
C VAL A 24 -15.63 -78.83 -10.53
N ARG A 25 -15.80 -78.92 -9.21
CA ARG A 25 -16.95 -79.58 -8.59
C ARG A 25 -18.26 -78.85 -8.94
N LEU A 26 -18.28 -77.52 -8.86
CA LEU A 26 -19.44 -76.73 -9.27
C LEU A 26 -19.75 -76.96 -10.75
N GLN A 27 -18.74 -76.95 -11.63
CA GLN A 27 -18.93 -77.17 -13.07
C GLN A 27 -19.51 -78.54 -13.43
N SER A 28 -19.03 -79.60 -12.77
CA SER A 28 -19.53 -80.96 -13.02
C SER A 28 -20.87 -81.25 -12.33
N GLY A 29 -21.17 -80.59 -11.21
CA GLY A 29 -22.31 -80.92 -10.35
C GLY A 29 -23.45 -79.91 -10.28
N TRP A 30 -23.38 -78.76 -10.97
CA TRP A 30 -24.31 -77.62 -10.75
C TRP A 30 -25.81 -77.97 -10.76
N ARG A 31 -26.25 -78.93 -11.59
CA ARG A 31 -27.66 -79.40 -11.63
C ARG A 31 -28.09 -80.09 -10.34
N ALA A 32 -27.21 -80.92 -9.77
CA ALA A 32 -27.49 -81.66 -8.54
C ALA A 32 -27.28 -80.80 -7.29
N LEU A 33 -26.42 -79.78 -7.38
CA LEU A 33 -26.12 -78.85 -6.29
C LEU A 33 -27.19 -77.76 -6.09
N GLY A 34 -28.20 -77.71 -6.96
CA GLY A 34 -29.32 -76.77 -6.83
C GLY A 34 -28.87 -75.30 -6.85
N LEU A 35 -27.87 -74.96 -7.65
CA LEU A 35 -27.34 -73.59 -7.70
C LEU A 35 -28.36 -72.64 -8.33
N ARG A 36 -28.63 -71.51 -7.67
CA ARG A 36 -29.60 -70.50 -8.12
C ARG A 36 -28.96 -69.13 -8.24
N MET A 37 -29.41 -68.34 -9.21
CA MET A 37 -28.93 -66.97 -9.39
C MET A 37 -29.35 -66.09 -8.22
N THR A 38 -28.57 -65.06 -7.90
CA THR A 38 -28.92 -64.14 -6.79
C THR A 38 -29.96 -63.09 -7.17
N CYS A 39 -30.12 -62.80 -8.46
CA CYS A 39 -31.03 -61.78 -8.98
C CYS A 39 -32.39 -62.33 -9.46
N CYS A 40 -32.51 -63.64 -9.65
CA CYS A 40 -33.74 -64.29 -10.14
C CYS A 40 -33.74 -65.79 -9.77
N PRO A 41 -34.87 -66.51 -9.89
CA PRO A 41 -34.95 -67.91 -9.50
C PRO A 41 -34.23 -68.89 -10.44
N ALA A 42 -33.73 -68.44 -11.59
CA ALA A 42 -33.07 -69.27 -12.59
C ALA A 42 -31.88 -70.05 -12.01
N ALA A 43 -31.64 -71.24 -12.57
CA ALA A 43 -30.48 -72.04 -12.21
C ALA A 43 -29.16 -71.37 -12.64
N ALA A 44 -28.16 -71.42 -11.78
CA ALA A 44 -26.84 -70.83 -11.99
C ALA A 44 -25.86 -71.84 -12.61
N ILE A 45 -25.36 -71.53 -13.82
CA ILE A 45 -24.38 -72.36 -14.52
C ILE A 45 -22.98 -71.76 -14.33
N PRO A 46 -22.04 -72.42 -13.65
CA PRO A 46 -20.66 -71.94 -13.53
C PRO A 46 -19.92 -72.03 -14.87
N VAL A 47 -19.36 -70.90 -15.30
CA VAL A 47 -18.67 -70.73 -16.58
C VAL A 47 -17.31 -70.04 -16.36
N THR A 48 -16.30 -70.48 -17.11
CA THR A 48 -14.98 -69.83 -17.16
C THR A 48 -14.76 -69.27 -18.56
N LEU A 49 -14.40 -67.99 -18.67
CA LEU A 49 -13.94 -67.41 -19.94
C LEU A 49 -12.53 -67.89 -20.30
N GLU A 50 -12.14 -67.70 -21.56
CA GLU A 50 -10.75 -67.93 -22.03
C GLU A 50 -9.72 -67.10 -21.25
N THR A 51 -10.11 -65.93 -20.74
CA THR A 51 -9.28 -65.07 -19.88
C THR A 51 -9.11 -65.61 -18.45
N GLY A 52 -9.69 -66.77 -18.14
CA GLY A 52 -9.68 -67.39 -16.81
C GLY A 52 -10.71 -66.82 -15.83
N THR A 53 -11.49 -65.82 -16.24
CA THR A 53 -12.52 -65.21 -15.39
C THR A 53 -13.68 -66.19 -15.17
N ARG A 54 -14.00 -66.46 -13.91
CA ARG A 54 -15.08 -67.36 -13.46
C ARG A 54 -16.32 -66.56 -13.12
N PHE A 55 -17.49 -67.00 -13.59
CA PHE A 55 -18.78 -66.36 -13.33
C PHE A 55 -19.93 -67.37 -13.45
N PHE A 56 -21.16 -66.97 -13.08
CA PHE A 56 -22.36 -67.76 -13.26
C PHE A 56 -23.22 -67.22 -14.40
N ARG A 57 -23.72 -68.10 -15.26
CA ARG A 57 -24.63 -67.78 -16.36
C ARG A 57 -26.02 -68.30 -16.02
N HIS A 58 -27.04 -67.51 -16.31
CA HIS A 58 -28.44 -67.95 -16.25
C HIS A 58 -28.69 -69.15 -17.17
N HIS A 59 -29.43 -70.14 -16.68
CA HIS A 59 -30.03 -71.14 -17.54
C HIS A 59 -31.10 -70.50 -18.43
N LEU A 60 -31.23 -70.95 -19.69
CA LEU A 60 -32.19 -70.41 -20.67
C LEU A 60 -33.64 -70.56 -20.17
N GLY A 61 -34.46 -69.52 -20.37
CA GLY A 61 -35.92 -69.58 -20.21
C GLY A 61 -36.55 -68.61 -19.20
N GLU A 62 -35.78 -67.79 -18.49
CA GLU A 62 -36.31 -66.79 -17.54
C GLU A 62 -35.82 -65.38 -17.87
N ASP A 63 -36.75 -64.43 -17.98
CA ASP A 63 -36.44 -63.00 -18.15
C ASP A 63 -35.85 -62.45 -16.86
N CYS A 64 -34.55 -62.19 -16.88
CA CYS A 64 -33.86 -61.57 -15.77
C CYS A 64 -33.66 -60.09 -16.05
N GLY A 65 -34.36 -59.22 -15.30
CA GLY A 65 -34.23 -57.76 -15.39
C GLY A 65 -32.87 -57.18 -14.96
N SER A 66 -31.82 -58.01 -14.85
CA SER A 66 -30.44 -57.61 -14.56
C SER A 66 -29.62 -57.28 -15.82
N GLU A 67 -30.27 -57.18 -16.98
CA GLU A 67 -29.64 -56.74 -18.22
C GLU A 67 -29.11 -55.29 -18.10
N GLY A 68 -27.82 -55.09 -18.34
CA GLY A 68 -27.20 -53.76 -18.42
C GLY A 68 -26.23 -53.38 -17.31
N GLU A 69 -26.04 -54.22 -16.27
CA GLU A 69 -25.00 -53.97 -15.24
C GLU A 69 -23.59 -54.28 -15.77
N SER A 70 -22.63 -53.39 -15.48
CA SER A 70 -21.22 -53.58 -15.87
C SER A 70 -20.56 -54.71 -15.06
N VAL A 71 -19.48 -55.28 -15.60
CA VAL A 71 -18.74 -56.35 -14.90
C VAL A 71 -18.12 -55.84 -13.60
N GLU A 72 -17.68 -54.58 -13.57
CA GLU A 72 -17.17 -53.89 -12.38
C GLU A 72 -18.25 -53.71 -11.31
N HIS A 73 -19.48 -53.35 -11.71
CA HIS A 73 -20.63 -53.27 -10.80
C HIS A 73 -20.90 -54.61 -10.13
N GLN A 74 -20.97 -55.67 -10.93
CA GLN A 74 -21.17 -57.04 -10.47
C GLN A 74 -20.03 -57.52 -9.55
N ALA A 75 -18.77 -57.21 -9.86
CA ALA A 75 -17.63 -57.59 -9.04
C ALA A 75 -17.62 -56.89 -7.67
N ALA A 76 -17.88 -55.58 -7.62
CA ALA A 76 -17.95 -54.85 -6.35
C ALA A 76 -19.17 -55.25 -5.51
N LYS A 77 -20.33 -55.48 -6.14
CA LYS A 77 -21.53 -56.02 -5.50
C LYS A 77 -21.23 -57.38 -4.85
N ALA A 78 -20.55 -58.27 -5.58
CA ALA A 78 -20.18 -59.58 -5.09
C ALA A 78 -19.21 -59.52 -3.90
N GLU A 79 -18.18 -58.69 -3.99
CA GLU A 79 -17.19 -58.51 -2.92
C GLU A 79 -17.84 -57.92 -1.65
N ALA A 80 -18.75 -56.94 -1.80
CA ALA A 80 -19.47 -56.35 -0.68
C ALA A 80 -20.40 -57.36 0.03
N ALA A 81 -21.15 -58.15 -0.74
CA ALA A 81 -22.05 -59.18 -0.19
C ALA A 81 -21.30 -60.25 0.60
N ILE A 82 -20.19 -60.78 0.06
CA ILE A 82 -19.38 -61.77 0.77
C ILE A 82 -18.73 -61.16 2.01
N ALA A 83 -18.21 -59.94 1.90
CA ALA A 83 -17.62 -59.25 3.04
C ALA A 83 -18.61 -59.04 4.19
N ALA A 84 -19.86 -58.70 3.87
CA ALA A 84 -20.93 -58.56 4.85
C ALA A 84 -21.30 -59.91 5.50
N ALA A 85 -21.45 -60.97 4.70
CA ALA A 85 -21.74 -62.31 5.20
C ALA A 85 -20.62 -62.82 6.14
N GLU A 86 -19.35 -62.65 5.74
CA GLU A 86 -18.18 -62.98 6.55
C GLU A 86 -18.07 -62.13 7.84
N ALA A 87 -18.71 -60.95 7.88
CA ALA A 87 -18.83 -60.12 9.08
C ALA A 87 -20.01 -60.53 9.98
N GLY A 88 -20.71 -61.62 9.67
CA GLY A 88 -21.83 -62.15 10.45
C GLY A 88 -23.16 -61.41 10.21
N TRP A 89 -23.32 -60.77 9.04
CA TRP A 89 -24.60 -60.20 8.61
C TRP A 89 -25.36 -61.19 7.74
N THR A 90 -26.68 -61.22 7.86
CA THR A 90 -27.54 -61.86 6.87
C THR A 90 -27.58 -60.96 5.63
N VAL A 91 -27.35 -61.52 4.45
CA VAL A 91 -27.19 -60.75 3.22
C VAL A 91 -28.23 -61.14 2.19
N GLN A 92 -28.88 -60.15 1.60
CA GLN A 92 -29.76 -60.28 0.45
C GLN A 92 -29.21 -59.41 -0.69
N VAL A 93 -28.76 -60.04 -1.77
CA VAL A 93 -28.37 -59.35 -3.00
C VAL A 93 -29.63 -58.89 -3.73
N GLU A 94 -29.66 -57.63 -4.17
CA GLU A 94 -30.87 -56.99 -4.74
C GLU A 94 -32.07 -56.96 -3.79
N GLY A 95 -31.80 -56.83 -2.48
CA GLY A 95 -32.82 -56.80 -1.44
C GLY A 95 -33.79 -55.63 -1.59
N GLN A 96 -35.09 -55.92 -1.50
CA GLN A 96 -36.17 -54.96 -1.70
C GLN A 96 -36.84 -54.56 -0.38
N GLY A 97 -37.52 -53.41 -0.40
CA GLY A 97 -38.39 -53.00 0.69
C GLY A 97 -39.30 -51.84 0.29
N PHE A 98 -40.10 -51.39 1.24
CA PHE A 98 -41.05 -50.29 1.04
C PHE A 98 -40.80 -49.20 2.08
N ALA A 99 -40.77 -47.95 1.63
CA ALA A 99 -40.83 -46.80 2.52
C ALA A 99 -42.23 -46.67 3.14
N PRO A 100 -42.39 -45.96 4.27
CA PRO A 100 -43.70 -45.68 4.86
C PRO A 100 -44.69 -44.98 3.90
N SER A 101 -44.18 -44.30 2.87
CA SER A 101 -44.97 -43.71 1.78
C SER A 101 -45.57 -44.74 0.81
N GLY A 102 -45.18 -46.01 0.90
CA GLY A 102 -45.51 -47.07 -0.06
C GLY A 102 -44.56 -47.13 -1.26
N GLU A 103 -43.56 -46.26 -1.34
CA GLU A 103 -42.56 -46.29 -2.42
C GLU A 103 -41.62 -47.48 -2.25
N GLU A 104 -41.51 -48.29 -3.29
CA GLU A 104 -40.59 -49.43 -3.34
C GLU A 104 -39.14 -48.97 -3.53
N TRP A 105 -38.21 -49.62 -2.85
CA TRP A 105 -36.79 -49.43 -3.05
C TRP A 105 -36.09 -50.78 -3.18
N ARG A 106 -34.96 -50.79 -3.89
CA ARG A 106 -34.10 -51.96 -4.08
C ARG A 106 -32.65 -51.58 -3.82
N ALA A 107 -32.01 -52.29 -2.90
CA ALA A 107 -30.61 -52.13 -2.56
C ALA A 107 -29.76 -53.17 -3.31
N ASP A 108 -28.57 -52.79 -3.80
CA ASP A 108 -27.66 -53.76 -4.43
C ASP A 108 -27.28 -54.90 -3.48
N VAL A 109 -27.01 -54.58 -2.22
CA VAL A 109 -26.78 -55.55 -1.14
C VAL A 109 -27.44 -55.05 0.14
N LEU A 110 -28.49 -55.73 0.61
CA LEU A 110 -29.13 -55.47 1.89
C LEU A 110 -28.52 -56.38 2.96
N CYS A 111 -28.01 -55.78 4.04
CA CYS A 111 -27.40 -56.49 5.16
C CYS A 111 -28.26 -56.32 6.41
N GLU A 112 -28.55 -57.41 7.12
CA GLU A 112 -29.36 -57.40 8.34
C GLU A 112 -28.63 -58.11 9.50
N ARG A 113 -28.69 -57.54 10.71
CA ARG A 113 -28.18 -58.14 11.94
C ARG A 113 -28.99 -57.67 13.15
N GLY A 114 -29.87 -58.53 13.65
CA GLY A 114 -30.85 -58.14 14.66
C GLY A 114 -31.80 -57.08 14.09
N GLU A 115 -31.92 -55.94 14.76
CA GLU A 115 -32.72 -54.80 14.29
C GLU A 115 -31.98 -53.88 13.32
N GLU A 116 -30.66 -54.05 13.15
CA GLU A 116 -29.88 -53.21 12.26
C GLU A 116 -30.02 -53.65 10.80
N ARG A 117 -30.32 -52.70 9.91
CA ARG A 117 -30.39 -52.91 8.45
C ARG A 117 -29.51 -51.89 7.72
N VAL A 118 -28.69 -52.36 6.78
CA VAL A 118 -27.78 -51.53 5.99
C VAL A 118 -27.94 -51.87 4.50
N ALA A 119 -28.29 -50.86 3.69
CA ALA A 119 -28.26 -50.95 2.24
C ALA A 119 -26.89 -50.51 1.73
N VAL A 120 -26.16 -51.41 1.08
CA VAL A 120 -24.90 -51.11 0.39
C VAL A 120 -25.19 -50.98 -1.10
N GLU A 121 -24.99 -49.76 -1.62
CA GLU A 121 -25.22 -49.37 -3.01
C GLU A 121 -23.90 -49.32 -3.77
N ILE A 122 -23.88 -49.80 -5.02
CA ILE A 122 -22.74 -49.67 -5.91
C ILE A 122 -23.16 -48.84 -7.12
N GLN A 123 -22.62 -47.63 -7.24
CA GLN A 123 -23.03 -46.67 -8.27
C GLN A 123 -21.93 -46.45 -9.31
N MET A 124 -22.04 -47.13 -10.46
CA MET A 124 -21.10 -47.02 -11.58
C MET A 124 -21.50 -46.02 -12.66
N SER A 125 -22.81 -45.80 -12.84
CA SER A 125 -23.31 -44.79 -13.77
C SER A 125 -23.43 -43.44 -13.08
N ARG A 126 -23.36 -42.35 -13.85
CA ARG A 126 -23.45 -41.00 -13.32
C ARG A 126 -24.82 -40.78 -12.66
N GLN A 127 -24.82 -40.36 -11.39
CA GLN A 127 -26.02 -40.00 -10.63
C GLN A 127 -25.88 -38.58 -10.07
N SER A 128 -26.99 -37.84 -10.00
CA SER A 128 -27.01 -36.49 -9.41
C SER A 128 -27.03 -36.55 -7.88
N LEU A 129 -26.55 -35.49 -7.23
CA LEU A 129 -26.62 -35.36 -5.77
C LEU A 129 -28.06 -35.44 -5.24
N ASP A 130 -29.01 -34.84 -5.97
CA ASP A 130 -30.43 -34.87 -5.59
C ASP A 130 -30.99 -36.29 -5.59
N GLU A 131 -30.59 -37.13 -6.55
CA GLU A 131 -31.03 -38.52 -6.61
C GLU A 131 -30.38 -39.37 -5.50
N TYR A 132 -29.10 -39.14 -5.20
CA TYR A 132 -28.47 -39.74 -4.01
C TYR A 132 -29.23 -39.36 -2.74
N ALA A 133 -29.56 -38.08 -2.57
CA ALA A 133 -30.29 -37.59 -1.39
C ALA A 133 -31.70 -38.19 -1.31
N ARG A 134 -32.42 -38.28 -2.44
CA ARG A 134 -33.76 -38.88 -2.52
C ARG A 134 -33.72 -40.36 -2.12
N ARG A 135 -32.85 -41.16 -2.73
CA ARG A 135 -32.72 -42.60 -2.41
C ARG A 135 -32.26 -42.83 -0.97
N GLN A 136 -31.33 -42.01 -0.48
CA GLN A 136 -30.89 -42.06 0.90
C GLN A 136 -32.03 -41.75 1.89
N ALA A 137 -32.91 -40.79 1.56
CA ALA A 137 -34.08 -40.47 2.38
C ALA A 137 -35.10 -41.62 2.44
N LEU A 138 -35.28 -42.37 1.34
CA LEU A 138 -36.13 -43.57 1.32
C LEU A 138 -35.59 -44.66 2.25
N TYR A 139 -34.27 -44.93 2.21
CA TYR A 139 -33.65 -45.86 3.16
C TYR A 139 -33.84 -45.40 4.60
N ALA A 140 -33.53 -44.13 4.89
CA ALA A 140 -33.67 -43.58 6.23
C ALA A 140 -35.12 -43.67 6.75
N ALA A 141 -36.12 -43.36 5.91
CA ALA A 141 -37.54 -43.48 6.25
C ALA A 141 -37.97 -44.94 6.52
N SER A 142 -37.25 -45.91 5.94
CA SER A 142 -37.50 -47.34 6.11
C SER A 142 -36.70 -47.96 7.26
N GLY A 143 -36.00 -47.16 8.07
CA GLY A 143 -35.12 -47.65 9.13
C GLY A 143 -33.85 -48.35 8.62
N VAL A 144 -33.48 -48.12 7.35
CA VAL A 144 -32.30 -48.73 6.70
C VAL A 144 -31.20 -47.68 6.56
N ARG A 145 -29.97 -48.01 6.96
CA ARG A 145 -28.80 -47.15 6.75
C ARG A 145 -28.24 -47.35 5.35
N GLY A 146 -28.24 -46.32 4.50
CA GLY A 146 -27.59 -46.39 3.17
C GLY A 146 -26.09 -46.12 3.22
N MET A 147 -25.29 -46.90 2.48
CA MET A 147 -23.87 -46.67 2.19
C MET A 147 -23.63 -46.78 0.69
N TRP A 148 -22.94 -45.80 0.10
CA TRP A 148 -22.69 -45.75 -1.35
C TRP A 148 -21.22 -46.00 -1.68
N LEU A 149 -20.98 -46.94 -2.57
CA LEU A 149 -19.70 -47.27 -3.19
C LEU A 149 -19.73 -46.73 -4.63
N VAL A 150 -19.04 -45.63 -4.89
CA VAL A 150 -19.22 -44.84 -6.13
C VAL A 150 -18.01 -44.97 -7.04
N GLY A 151 -18.19 -45.48 -8.27
CA GLY A 151 -17.12 -45.68 -9.25
C GLY A 151 -17.12 -44.69 -10.42
N HIS A 152 -18.12 -43.79 -10.52
CA HIS A 152 -18.22 -42.86 -11.64
C HIS A 152 -17.43 -41.56 -11.45
N ALA A 153 -16.78 -41.08 -12.52
CA ALA A 153 -15.94 -39.87 -12.49
C ALA A 153 -16.69 -38.57 -12.12
N GLY A 154 -18.02 -38.54 -12.29
CA GLY A 154 -18.85 -37.39 -11.92
C GLY A 154 -19.13 -37.21 -10.42
N PHE A 155 -18.59 -38.07 -9.55
CA PHE A 155 -18.83 -38.01 -8.10
C PHE A 155 -17.88 -37.02 -7.44
N ASP A 156 -18.44 -36.04 -6.74
CA ASP A 156 -17.66 -35.14 -5.89
C ASP A 156 -17.58 -35.71 -4.47
N ARG A 157 -16.37 -36.00 -4.01
CA ARG A 157 -16.13 -36.58 -2.67
C ARG A 157 -16.64 -35.68 -1.54
N ARG A 158 -16.88 -34.39 -1.79
CA ARG A 158 -17.50 -33.45 -0.85
C ARG A 158 -18.98 -33.72 -0.60
N TRP A 159 -19.64 -34.55 -1.43
CA TRP A 159 -21.01 -35.00 -1.22
C TRP A 159 -21.13 -36.00 -0.07
N ALA A 160 -20.03 -36.65 0.30
CA ALA A 160 -20.00 -37.58 1.42
C ALA A 160 -20.26 -36.83 2.74
N THR A 161 -21.32 -37.23 3.44
CA THR A 161 -21.71 -36.69 4.74
C THR A 161 -22.12 -37.82 5.69
N ALA A 162 -22.39 -37.49 6.95
CA ALA A 162 -22.95 -38.47 7.88
C ALA A 162 -24.33 -38.98 7.43
N GLU A 163 -25.10 -38.13 6.74
CA GLU A 163 -26.43 -38.46 6.23
C GLU A 163 -26.38 -39.19 4.89
N LEU A 164 -25.36 -38.91 4.07
CA LEU A 164 -25.07 -39.59 2.80
C LEU A 164 -23.65 -40.20 2.86
N PRO A 165 -23.47 -41.38 3.50
CA PRO A 165 -22.19 -42.06 3.56
C PRO A 165 -21.82 -42.58 2.17
N ALA A 166 -21.01 -41.82 1.43
CA ALA A 166 -20.58 -42.17 0.08
C ALA A 166 -19.06 -42.20 -0.03
N ILE A 167 -18.48 -43.27 -0.58
CA ILE A 167 -17.05 -43.43 -0.78
C ILE A 167 -16.74 -43.71 -2.24
N HIS A 168 -15.68 -43.08 -2.75
CA HIS A 168 -15.19 -43.39 -4.08
C HIS A 168 -14.47 -44.74 -4.07
N ILE A 169 -14.77 -45.59 -5.05
CA ILE A 169 -14.08 -46.86 -5.27
C ILE A 169 -13.30 -46.82 -6.59
N GLU A 170 -12.11 -47.40 -6.58
CA GLU A 170 -11.25 -47.52 -7.75
C GLU A 170 -11.02 -48.99 -8.09
N PHE A 171 -10.90 -49.29 -9.38
CA PHE A 171 -10.71 -50.63 -9.88
C PHE A 171 -9.29 -50.84 -10.42
N ASP A 172 -8.70 -51.97 -10.06
CA ASP A 172 -7.54 -52.56 -10.72
C ASP A 172 -7.97 -53.93 -11.29
N GLY A 173 -8.35 -53.93 -12.57
CA GLY A 173 -9.15 -55.00 -13.15
C GLY A 173 -10.49 -55.15 -12.43
N LEU A 174 -10.80 -56.35 -11.92
CA LEU A 174 -12.02 -56.63 -11.14
C LEU A 174 -11.84 -56.43 -9.63
N LYS A 175 -10.67 -55.99 -9.17
CA LYS A 175 -10.41 -55.74 -7.75
C LYS A 175 -10.75 -54.29 -7.42
N ALA A 176 -11.73 -54.09 -6.56
CA ALA A 176 -12.11 -52.77 -6.08
C ALA A 176 -11.37 -52.40 -4.79
N SER A 177 -11.01 -51.13 -4.66
CA SER A 177 -10.48 -50.54 -3.42
C SER A 177 -11.24 -49.27 -3.05
N ALA A 178 -11.55 -49.12 -1.77
CA ALA A 178 -12.10 -47.90 -1.21
C ALA A 178 -11.01 -46.82 -1.12
N ALA A 179 -11.26 -45.66 -1.75
CA ALA A 179 -10.36 -44.51 -1.70
C ALA A 179 -10.64 -43.66 -0.45
N LEU A 180 -9.79 -43.78 0.56
CA LEU A 180 -9.95 -43.15 1.87
C LEU A 180 -9.21 -41.79 1.94
N GLY A 181 -9.81 -40.81 2.64
CA GLY A 181 -9.28 -39.46 2.85
C GLY A 181 -9.35 -38.51 1.64
N GLN A 182 -9.37 -37.18 1.85
CA GLN A 182 -9.64 -36.17 0.79
C GLN A 182 -8.72 -36.21 -0.46
N ARG A 183 -7.52 -36.83 -0.39
CA ARG A 183 -6.54 -36.90 -1.51
C ARG A 183 -5.98 -38.31 -1.78
N SER A 184 -6.72 -39.38 -1.45
CA SER A 184 -6.52 -40.75 -2.00
C SER A 184 -5.14 -41.43 -1.76
N VAL A 185 -4.46 -41.12 -0.66
CA VAL A 185 -3.20 -41.83 -0.32
C VAL A 185 -3.45 -43.18 0.37
N LEU A 186 -4.58 -43.34 1.06
CA LEU A 186 -4.98 -44.61 1.67
C LEU A 186 -5.99 -45.32 0.77
N ARG A 187 -5.64 -46.53 0.36
CA ARG A 187 -6.51 -47.47 -0.35
C ARG A 187 -6.69 -48.68 0.56
N GLN A 188 -7.93 -49.10 0.75
CA GLN A 188 -8.25 -50.31 1.47
C GLN A 188 -9.00 -51.25 0.52
N PRO A 189 -8.67 -52.55 0.48
CA PRO A 189 -9.44 -53.53 -0.28
C PRO A 189 -10.93 -53.41 0.07
N LEU A 190 -11.80 -53.42 -0.94
CA LEU A 190 -13.23 -53.11 -0.75
C LEU A 190 -13.87 -54.02 0.32
N GLY A 191 -13.61 -55.33 0.29
CA GLY A 191 -14.17 -56.26 1.26
C GLY A 191 -13.72 -55.98 2.70
N GLU A 192 -12.46 -55.57 2.90
CA GLU A 192 -11.98 -55.19 4.23
C GLU A 192 -12.69 -53.91 4.71
N PHE A 193 -12.84 -52.91 3.84
CA PHE A 193 -13.57 -51.69 4.17
C PHE A 193 -15.03 -51.98 4.55
N VAL A 194 -15.75 -52.79 3.78
CA VAL A 194 -17.15 -53.16 4.06
C VAL A 194 -17.26 -53.87 5.41
N LYS A 195 -16.40 -54.85 5.70
CA LYS A 195 -16.35 -55.53 7.01
C LYS A 195 -16.16 -54.55 8.16
N GLU A 196 -15.23 -53.61 7.99
CA GLU A 196 -14.94 -52.63 9.03
C GLU A 196 -16.06 -51.60 9.19
N TYR A 197 -16.67 -51.13 8.11
CA TYR A 197 -17.83 -50.24 8.15
C TYR A 197 -19.00 -50.88 8.89
N LEU A 198 -19.35 -52.12 8.55
CA LEU A 198 -20.42 -52.86 9.19
C LEU A 198 -20.11 -53.23 10.66
N ALA A 199 -18.83 -53.30 11.02
CA ALA A 199 -18.39 -53.41 12.41
C ALA A 199 -18.41 -52.06 13.17
N GLY A 200 -18.87 -50.98 12.55
CA GLY A 200 -18.89 -49.63 13.14
C GLY A 200 -17.52 -48.98 13.25
N ARG A 201 -16.49 -49.53 12.59
CA ARG A 201 -15.14 -48.99 12.62
C ARG A 201 -14.96 -47.78 11.72
N TRP A 202 -15.78 -47.62 10.66
CA TRP A 202 -15.74 -46.46 9.76
C TRP A 202 -17.00 -45.59 9.87
N TYR A 203 -16.83 -44.28 9.78
CA TYR A 203 -17.94 -43.32 9.73
C TYR A 203 -17.61 -42.10 8.87
N CYS A 204 -18.63 -41.56 8.19
CA CYS A 204 -18.55 -40.30 7.46
C CYS A 204 -18.98 -39.14 8.36
N ARG A 205 -18.21 -38.04 8.44
CA ARG A 205 -18.47 -36.96 9.42
C ARG A 205 -18.74 -35.61 8.78
N ARG A 206 -19.59 -34.83 9.48
CA ARG A 206 -19.71 -33.39 9.30
C ARG A 206 -18.48 -32.67 9.85
N PRO A 207 -18.14 -31.47 9.35
CA PRO A 207 -17.14 -30.61 9.96
C PRO A 207 -17.41 -30.38 11.45
N LEU A 208 -16.36 -30.49 12.26
CA LEU A 208 -16.45 -30.41 13.72
C LEU A 208 -16.01 -29.02 14.17
N LYS A 209 -16.85 -28.34 14.97
CA LYS A 209 -16.40 -27.16 15.72
C LYS A 209 -15.70 -27.64 16.98
N VAL A 210 -14.43 -27.30 17.13
CA VAL A 210 -13.59 -27.75 18.24
C VAL A 210 -13.00 -26.56 18.99
N PRO A 211 -12.83 -26.66 20.32
CA PRO A 211 -12.03 -25.69 21.05
C PRO A 211 -10.62 -25.61 20.47
N ALA A 212 -10.07 -24.39 20.43
CA ALA A 212 -8.74 -24.14 19.90
C ALA A 212 -8.03 -23.00 20.63
N VAL A 213 -6.72 -22.96 20.46
CA VAL A 213 -5.85 -21.94 21.04
C VAL A 213 -4.72 -21.63 20.07
N LEU A 214 -4.44 -20.35 19.89
CA LEU A 214 -3.25 -19.87 19.19
C LEU A 214 -2.06 -19.94 20.11
N ILE A 215 -1.01 -20.64 19.68
CA ILE A 215 0.21 -20.80 20.47
C ILE A 215 1.11 -19.60 20.18
N PRO A 216 1.38 -18.74 21.18
CA PRO A 216 2.25 -17.60 20.97
C PRO A 216 3.69 -18.06 20.85
N GLU A 217 4.40 -17.36 19.99
CA GLU A 217 5.85 -17.33 19.96
C GLU A 217 6.30 -15.89 20.14
N LEU A 218 7.10 -15.67 21.18
CA LEU A 218 7.65 -14.35 21.46
C LEU A 218 8.82 -14.08 20.52
N THR A 219 8.66 -13.08 19.67
CA THR A 219 9.71 -12.52 18.80
C THR A 219 9.83 -11.02 19.04
N ALA A 220 10.86 -10.39 18.47
CA ALA A 220 11.04 -8.96 18.49
C ALA A 220 11.02 -8.42 17.06
N CYS A 221 10.42 -7.24 16.86
CA CYS A 221 10.66 -6.50 15.64
C CYS A 221 12.05 -5.87 15.71
N LEU A 222 12.90 -6.18 14.73
CA LEU A 222 14.27 -5.66 14.68
C LEU A 222 14.32 -4.15 14.40
N ASP A 223 13.29 -3.61 13.74
CA ASP A 223 13.30 -2.20 13.32
C ASP A 223 12.49 -1.27 14.25
N CYS A 224 11.57 -1.78 15.07
CA CYS A 224 10.88 -0.95 16.09
C CYS A 224 11.09 -1.40 17.54
N GLY A 225 11.72 -2.56 17.76
CA GLY A 225 12.01 -3.09 19.10
C GLY A 225 10.79 -3.55 19.88
N ARG A 226 9.59 -3.58 19.28
CA ARG A 226 8.39 -4.05 19.97
C ARG A 226 8.44 -5.58 20.14
N ALA A 227 8.06 -6.05 21.32
CA ALA A 227 7.83 -7.47 21.58
C ALA A 227 6.56 -7.91 20.86
N ILE A 228 6.64 -9.00 20.11
CA ILE A 228 5.56 -9.51 19.28
C ILE A 228 5.26 -10.93 19.73
N ARG A 229 4.02 -11.18 20.18
CA ARG A 229 3.51 -12.53 20.45
C ARG A 229 2.88 -13.05 19.17
N ALA A 230 3.66 -13.73 18.35
CA ALA A 230 3.22 -14.25 17.05
C ALA A 230 2.51 -15.61 17.23
N GLY A 231 1.22 -15.68 16.94
CA GLY A 231 0.45 -16.92 16.89
C GLY A 231 0.53 -17.55 15.50
N ARG A 232 1.56 -18.35 15.23
CA ARG A 232 1.73 -19.05 13.93
C ARG A 232 1.18 -20.47 13.95
N VAL A 233 1.15 -21.09 15.12
CA VAL A 233 0.67 -22.46 15.31
C VAL A 233 -0.66 -22.41 16.04
N ILE A 234 -1.61 -23.21 15.57
CA ILE A 234 -2.88 -23.45 16.23
C ILE A 234 -2.85 -24.84 16.87
N ALA A 235 -3.35 -24.94 18.10
CA ALA A 235 -3.66 -26.22 18.74
C ALA A 235 -5.17 -26.36 18.86
N ALA A 236 -5.70 -27.49 18.43
CA ALA A 236 -7.14 -27.80 18.47
C ALA A 236 -7.40 -29.05 19.30
N PHE A 237 -8.55 -29.08 19.98
CA PHE A 237 -8.89 -30.10 20.98
C PHE A 237 -10.17 -30.85 20.56
N PRO A 238 -10.09 -31.74 19.55
CA PRO A 238 -11.27 -32.41 19.04
C PRO A 238 -11.93 -33.34 20.07
N GLY A 239 -11.14 -33.97 20.96
CA GLY A 239 -11.66 -34.83 22.04
C GLY A 239 -12.54 -34.11 23.06
N GLU A 240 -12.48 -32.78 23.15
CA GLU A 240 -13.37 -31.98 24.01
C GLU A 240 -14.74 -31.73 23.37
N ALA A 241 -14.81 -31.77 22.03
CA ALA A 241 -16.07 -31.63 21.31
C ALA A 241 -16.74 -32.99 21.07
N ASP A 242 -15.95 -34.05 20.95
CA ASP A 242 -16.43 -35.41 20.68
C ASP A 242 -15.43 -36.45 21.20
N ASP A 243 -15.86 -37.27 22.15
CA ASP A 243 -15.05 -38.25 22.90
C ASP A 243 -14.45 -39.38 22.03
N ARG A 244 -14.97 -39.56 20.82
CA ARG A 244 -14.41 -40.51 19.83
C ARG A 244 -13.10 -39.99 19.25
N TYR A 245 -12.79 -38.71 19.42
CA TYR A 245 -11.48 -38.16 19.10
C TYR A 245 -10.51 -38.29 20.28
N PRO A 246 -9.20 -38.42 20.01
CA PRO A 246 -8.21 -38.39 21.07
C PRO A 246 -8.35 -37.11 21.91
N SER A 247 -8.31 -37.24 23.24
CA SER A 247 -8.30 -36.11 24.19
C SER A 247 -7.07 -35.19 24.08
N ARG A 248 -6.08 -35.59 23.27
CA ARG A 248 -4.86 -34.83 23.01
C ARG A 248 -5.08 -33.74 21.95
N PRO A 249 -4.37 -32.61 22.06
CA PRO A 249 -4.39 -31.62 21.01
C PRO A 249 -3.76 -32.14 19.71
N ILE A 250 -4.28 -31.62 18.61
CA ILE A 250 -3.67 -31.68 17.28
C ILE A 250 -3.15 -30.27 16.94
N PHE A 251 -2.08 -30.15 16.14
CA PHE A 251 -1.45 -28.87 15.82
C PHE A 251 -1.38 -28.63 14.32
N SER A 252 -1.53 -27.38 13.87
CA SER A 252 -1.28 -26.99 12.47
C SER A 252 -0.75 -25.56 12.39
N TRP A 253 -0.27 -25.17 11.21
CA TRP A 253 -0.01 -23.76 10.89
C TRP A 253 -1.33 -23.00 10.74
N TYR A 254 -1.40 -21.80 11.29
CA TYR A 254 -2.62 -20.99 11.27
C TYR A 254 -3.08 -20.65 9.84
N GLY A 255 -2.15 -20.32 8.95
CA GLY A 255 -2.47 -19.86 7.58
C GLY A 255 -2.91 -20.95 6.58
N GLY A 256 -2.75 -22.24 6.91
CA GLY A 256 -2.99 -23.31 5.94
C GLY A 256 -4.46 -23.53 5.59
N TYR A 257 -5.37 -23.35 6.56
CA TYR A 257 -6.77 -23.80 6.43
C TYR A 257 -7.78 -23.00 7.28
N HIS A 258 -7.33 -21.97 8.02
CA HIS A 258 -8.16 -21.32 9.04
C HIS A 258 -8.08 -19.79 8.95
N LYS A 259 -9.21 -19.15 8.63
CA LYS A 259 -9.42 -17.70 8.71
C LYS A 259 -10.55 -17.38 9.67
N ASP A 260 -10.46 -17.94 10.87
CA ASP A 260 -11.47 -17.74 11.92
C ASP A 260 -11.13 -16.44 12.65
N GLU A 261 -11.76 -15.32 12.25
CA GLU A 261 -11.58 -14.00 12.86
C GLU A 261 -11.88 -14.01 14.37
N PRO A 262 -12.99 -14.61 14.85
CA PRO A 262 -13.26 -14.74 16.28
C PRO A 262 -12.12 -15.33 17.12
N LEU A 263 -11.40 -16.34 16.60
CA LEU A 263 -10.26 -16.92 17.31
C LEU A 263 -9.10 -15.93 17.42
N LYS A 264 -8.85 -15.14 16.36
CA LYS A 264 -7.78 -14.12 16.36
C LYS A 264 -8.08 -13.04 17.38
N ASP A 265 -9.31 -12.53 17.35
CA ASP A 265 -9.75 -11.43 18.19
C ASP A 265 -9.66 -11.84 19.67
N ALA A 266 -10.17 -13.01 20.02
CA ALA A 266 -10.07 -13.52 21.39
C ALA A 266 -8.63 -13.83 21.82
N ALA A 267 -7.77 -14.35 20.93
CA ALA A 267 -6.35 -14.58 21.24
C ALA A 267 -5.61 -13.25 21.50
N TRP A 268 -5.99 -12.21 20.78
CA TRP A 268 -5.49 -10.86 20.96
C TRP A 268 -6.00 -10.24 22.27
N GLU A 269 -7.32 -10.26 22.52
CA GLU A 269 -7.92 -9.69 23.73
C GLU A 269 -7.39 -10.34 25.01
N GLN A 270 -7.30 -11.67 25.04
CA GLN A 270 -6.92 -12.40 26.24
C GLN A 270 -5.42 -12.37 26.51
N ASN A 271 -4.59 -12.42 25.46
CA ASN A 271 -3.16 -12.69 25.59
C ASN A 271 -2.26 -11.81 24.69
N GLY A 272 -2.81 -10.85 23.95
CA GLY A 272 -2.07 -9.96 23.04
C GLY A 272 -1.39 -10.70 21.88
N ILE A 273 -1.99 -11.82 21.43
CA ILE A 273 -1.40 -12.69 20.41
C ILE A 273 -1.86 -12.26 19.03
N ILE A 274 -0.91 -12.06 18.13
CA ILE A 274 -1.17 -11.65 16.76
C ILE A 274 -1.09 -12.89 15.88
N ALA A 275 -2.21 -13.28 15.28
CA ALA A 275 -2.25 -14.37 14.33
C ALA A 275 -1.44 -13.99 13.08
N LEU A 276 -0.35 -14.74 12.83
CA LEU A 276 0.50 -14.54 11.66
C LEU A 276 0.31 -15.71 10.69
N GLU A 277 0.06 -15.39 9.43
CA GLU A 277 0.09 -16.38 8.35
C GLU A 277 1.52 -16.88 8.12
N GLU A 278 1.66 -18.05 7.48
CA GLU A 278 2.92 -18.77 7.32
C GLU A 278 4.03 -17.93 6.65
N GLN A 279 3.64 -16.88 5.90
CA GLN A 279 4.54 -15.97 5.17
C GLN A 279 4.67 -14.56 5.79
N ALA A 280 4.05 -14.29 6.96
CA ALA A 280 4.12 -12.97 7.57
C ALA A 280 5.47 -12.75 8.26
N GLU A 281 6.45 -12.25 7.50
CA GLU A 281 7.80 -11.87 7.96
C GLU A 281 7.86 -10.42 8.48
N LYS A 282 6.75 -9.68 8.39
CA LYS A 282 6.69 -8.25 8.72
C LYS A 282 5.96 -7.98 10.03
N CYS A 283 6.52 -7.06 10.78
CA CYS A 283 5.96 -6.55 12.02
C CYS A 283 4.57 -5.96 11.75
N PRO A 284 3.54 -6.35 12.51
CA PRO A 284 2.19 -5.84 12.31
C PRO A 284 2.06 -4.35 12.65
N TYR A 285 3.01 -3.80 13.41
CA TYR A 285 3.01 -2.41 13.86
C TYR A 285 3.79 -1.46 12.96
N CYS A 286 4.98 -1.85 12.52
CA CYS A 286 5.83 -0.97 11.70
C CYS A 286 6.15 -1.55 10.32
N ARG A 287 5.65 -2.73 9.97
CA ARG A 287 6.00 -3.46 8.73
C ARG A 287 7.49 -3.78 8.56
N GLY A 288 8.33 -3.50 9.55
CA GLY A 288 9.73 -3.88 9.60
C GLY A 288 9.91 -5.38 9.80
N ARG A 289 11.15 -5.83 9.79
CA ARG A 289 11.56 -7.23 9.94
C ARG A 289 11.23 -7.74 11.33
N LEU A 290 10.56 -8.88 11.35
CA LEU A 290 10.52 -9.72 12.54
C LEU A 290 11.78 -10.56 12.58
N ALA A 291 12.35 -10.74 13.76
CA ALA A 291 13.41 -11.71 13.91
C ALA A 291 12.93 -13.09 13.46
N PRO A 292 13.72 -13.84 12.67
CA PRO A 292 13.30 -15.11 12.12
C PRO A 292 12.90 -16.05 13.24
N VAL A 293 11.65 -16.47 13.14
CA VAL A 293 10.91 -17.25 14.11
C VAL A 293 11.05 -18.71 13.69
N ARG A 294 11.64 -19.56 14.54
CA ARG A 294 12.00 -20.96 14.20
C ARG A 294 11.19 -22.01 14.99
N TYR A 295 9.96 -21.72 15.41
CA TYR A 295 9.07 -22.78 15.90
C TYR A 295 7.98 -23.13 14.89
N GLY A 296 8.04 -24.36 14.41
CA GLY A 296 6.93 -25.00 13.69
C GLY A 296 6.14 -25.96 14.58
N PRO A 297 5.04 -26.54 14.06
CA PRO A 297 4.24 -27.55 14.76
C PRO A 297 5.08 -28.68 15.35
N GLU A 298 6.15 -29.10 14.65
CA GLU A 298 7.08 -30.14 15.09
C GLU A 298 7.89 -29.76 16.34
N ALA A 299 8.28 -28.48 16.47
CA ALA A 299 8.98 -27.98 17.65
C ALA A 299 8.03 -27.88 18.85
N MET A 300 6.74 -27.56 18.62
CA MET A 300 5.71 -27.60 19.65
C MET A 300 5.43 -29.02 20.15
N LEU A 301 5.44 -30.03 19.27
CA LEU A 301 5.34 -31.44 19.67
C LEU A 301 6.46 -31.87 20.63
N LYS A 302 7.64 -31.22 20.57
CA LYS A 302 8.77 -31.46 21.49
C LYS A 302 8.61 -30.76 22.85
N GLY A 303 7.73 -29.76 22.98
CA GLY A 303 7.54 -28.93 24.19
C GLY A 303 6.69 -29.58 25.31
N GLN A 304 6.00 -30.69 25.03
CA GLN A 304 5.46 -31.68 25.99
C GLN A 304 4.40 -31.24 27.03
N HIS A 305 3.76 -30.08 26.94
CA HIS A 305 2.76 -29.70 27.95
C HIS A 305 1.32 -29.70 27.40
N PRO A 306 0.34 -30.26 28.14
CA PRO A 306 -1.08 -29.97 27.91
C PRO A 306 -1.31 -28.46 28.04
N ILE A 307 -2.24 -27.90 27.27
CA ILE A 307 -2.54 -26.47 27.30
C ILE A 307 -3.94 -26.29 27.87
N SER A 308 -4.08 -25.50 28.94
CA SER A 308 -5.37 -25.29 29.61
C SER A 308 -6.20 -24.13 29.02
N SER A 309 -5.57 -23.21 28.29
CA SER A 309 -6.25 -22.03 27.71
C SER A 309 -7.02 -22.38 26.43
N ARG A 310 -8.13 -21.67 26.18
CA ARG A 310 -8.90 -21.68 24.92
C ARG A 310 -9.12 -20.25 24.48
N HIS A 311 -8.79 -19.93 23.23
CA HIS A 311 -9.13 -18.63 22.64
C HIS A 311 -10.48 -18.68 21.92
N GLY A 312 -11.07 -19.86 21.71
CA GLY A 312 -12.37 -19.98 21.05
C GLY A 312 -12.52 -21.34 20.41
N THR A 313 -13.28 -21.40 19.32
CA THR A 313 -13.46 -22.61 18.52
C THR A 313 -12.99 -22.38 17.09
N ILE A 314 -12.54 -23.44 16.44
CA ILE A 314 -12.37 -23.47 14.98
C ILE A 314 -13.24 -24.55 14.36
N ARG A 315 -13.57 -24.37 13.08
CA ARG A 315 -14.12 -25.44 12.25
C ARG A 315 -12.97 -26.30 11.72
N LEU A 316 -12.86 -27.53 12.21
CA LEU A 316 -12.09 -28.55 11.54
C LEU A 316 -12.91 -29.09 10.38
N ASP A 317 -12.45 -28.84 9.15
CA ASP A 317 -12.98 -29.50 7.97
C ASP A 317 -12.49 -30.96 7.93
N ALA A 318 -13.10 -31.74 8.81
CA ALA A 318 -12.98 -33.18 8.90
C ALA A 318 -14.00 -33.89 8.00
N SER A 319 -14.48 -33.24 6.94
CA SER A 319 -15.39 -33.89 5.99
C SER A 319 -14.68 -35.08 5.32
N GLY A 320 -15.33 -36.24 5.31
CA GLY A 320 -14.79 -37.48 4.77
C GLY A 320 -14.99 -38.70 5.67
N TRP A 321 -14.24 -39.77 5.39
CA TRP A 321 -14.30 -41.07 6.08
C TRP A 321 -13.21 -41.22 7.14
N TRP A 322 -13.59 -41.76 8.30
CA TRP A 322 -12.80 -41.79 9.53
C TRP A 322 -12.88 -43.19 10.15
N ARG A 323 -11.73 -43.72 10.61
CA ARG A 323 -11.65 -45.00 11.33
C ARG A 323 -11.59 -44.76 12.84
N THR A 324 -12.36 -45.52 13.61
CA THR A 324 -12.42 -45.45 15.08
C THR A 324 -11.04 -45.71 15.69
N GLY A 325 -10.62 -44.87 16.64
CA GLY A 325 -9.36 -45.03 17.38
C GLY A 325 -8.10 -44.52 16.65
N GLU A 326 -8.18 -44.21 15.35
CA GLU A 326 -7.08 -43.58 14.64
C GLU A 326 -7.11 -42.05 14.86
N PRO A 327 -5.98 -41.43 15.27
CA PRO A 327 -5.90 -39.99 15.41
C PRO A 327 -5.92 -39.38 14.02
N LEU A 328 -7.10 -39.01 13.56
CA LEU A 328 -7.22 -38.39 12.26
C LEU A 328 -6.73 -36.95 12.32
N LEU A 329 -5.64 -36.73 11.62
CA LEU A 329 -5.08 -35.43 11.39
C LEU A 329 -5.66 -34.93 10.06
N PRO A 330 -6.46 -33.85 10.07
CA PRO A 330 -6.74 -33.14 8.83
C PRO A 330 -5.41 -32.78 8.16
N ARG A 331 -5.41 -32.64 6.84
CA ARG A 331 -4.17 -32.42 6.10
C ARG A 331 -3.42 -31.19 6.63
N GLY A 332 -2.11 -31.34 6.88
CA GLY A 332 -1.30 -30.28 7.48
C GLY A 332 -1.41 -30.16 9.00
N TRP A 333 -2.19 -31.04 9.65
CA TRP A 333 -2.19 -31.20 11.09
C TRP A 333 -1.21 -32.29 11.52
N VAL A 334 -0.63 -32.14 12.69
CA VAL A 334 0.29 -33.10 13.31
C VAL A 334 -0.13 -33.39 14.75
N THR A 335 0.09 -34.62 15.21
CA THR A 335 -0.11 -35.01 16.62
C THR A 335 0.98 -35.98 17.05
N ARG A 336 1.18 -36.09 18.36
CA ARG A 336 2.19 -36.95 18.96
C ARG A 336 1.64 -38.36 19.15
N ARG A 337 2.44 -39.38 18.84
CA ARG A 337 2.07 -40.79 19.11
C ARG A 337 1.95 -41.10 20.61
N ARG A 338 2.82 -40.52 21.46
CA ARG A 338 2.80 -40.70 22.93
C ARG A 338 2.16 -39.51 23.66
N PRO A 339 1.42 -39.74 24.76
CA PRO A 339 0.88 -38.68 25.59
C PRO A 339 1.97 -37.74 26.11
N ALA A 340 1.65 -36.45 26.22
CA ALA A 340 2.43 -35.52 27.00
C ALA A 340 2.29 -35.87 28.49
N THR A 341 3.41 -36.06 29.18
CA THR A 341 3.45 -36.28 30.63
C THR A 341 3.76 -34.94 31.32
N GLY A 342 2.87 -34.44 32.16
CA GLY A 342 3.10 -33.24 32.98
C GLY A 342 1.85 -32.41 33.24
N ARG A 343 1.98 -31.41 34.11
CA ARG A 343 0.91 -30.42 34.39
C ARG A 343 0.58 -29.60 33.15
N ALA A 344 -0.70 -29.29 32.97
CA ALA A 344 -1.16 -28.35 31.95
C ALA A 344 -0.59 -26.93 32.21
N LEU A 345 -0.08 -26.29 31.16
CA LEU A 345 0.38 -24.90 31.20
C LEU A 345 -0.69 -23.98 30.60
N SER A 346 -0.85 -22.81 31.19
CA SER A 346 -1.60 -21.72 30.56
C SER A 346 -0.76 -21.04 29.47
N VAL A 347 -1.43 -20.33 28.55
CA VAL A 347 -0.77 -19.49 27.55
C VAL A 347 0.14 -18.44 28.19
N ALA A 348 -0.27 -17.86 29.33
CA ALA A 348 0.55 -16.90 30.08
C ALA A 348 1.85 -17.53 30.61
N GLU A 349 1.80 -18.77 31.09
CA GLU A 349 3.00 -19.51 31.53
C GLU A 349 3.95 -19.84 30.37
N ILE A 350 3.40 -20.14 29.19
CA ILE A 350 4.18 -20.35 27.96
C ILE A 350 4.89 -19.06 27.56
N ILE A 351 4.18 -17.93 27.54
CA ILE A 351 4.75 -16.60 27.23
C ILE A 351 5.88 -16.27 28.20
N LYS A 352 5.67 -16.44 29.51
CA LYS A 352 6.69 -16.16 30.53
C LYS A 352 7.96 -16.99 30.30
N LYS A 353 7.82 -18.30 30.05
CA LYS A 353 8.96 -19.19 29.76
C LYS A 353 9.70 -18.81 28.48
N GLN A 354 9.02 -18.29 27.47
CA GLN A 354 9.65 -17.82 26.23
C GLN A 354 10.40 -16.52 26.45
N ASP A 355 9.85 -15.59 27.24
CA ASP A 355 10.49 -14.32 27.57
C ASP A 355 11.84 -14.53 28.30
N ASP A 356 11.86 -15.46 29.26
CA ASP A 356 13.06 -15.86 29.99
C ASP A 356 14.16 -16.44 29.09
N LYS A 357 13.78 -16.99 27.92
CA LYS A 357 14.68 -17.67 26.97
C LYS A 357 15.03 -16.85 25.72
N LEU A 358 14.53 -15.61 25.60
CA LEU A 358 14.87 -14.75 24.47
C LEU A 358 16.39 -14.51 24.41
N PRO A 359 17.05 -14.75 23.26
CA PRO A 359 18.46 -14.44 23.11
C PRO A 359 18.70 -12.93 23.13
N ASP A 360 19.88 -12.52 23.59
CA ASP A 360 20.18 -11.11 23.90
C ASP A 360 20.12 -10.18 22.68
N ASN A 361 20.43 -10.68 21.49
CA ASN A 361 20.30 -9.94 20.23
C ASN A 361 18.83 -9.54 19.92
N LEU A 362 17.85 -10.28 20.45
CA LEU A 362 16.43 -9.92 20.35
C LEU A 362 15.99 -9.04 21.51
N ARG A 363 16.62 -9.18 22.67
CA ARG A 363 16.37 -8.34 23.84
C ARG A 363 16.91 -6.92 23.67
N GLN A 364 18.01 -6.73 22.95
CA GLN A 364 18.65 -5.41 22.82
C GLN A 364 17.73 -4.36 22.18
N PRO A 365 17.10 -4.58 21.00
CA PRO A 365 16.11 -3.63 20.46
C PRO A 365 14.93 -3.38 21.41
N MET A 366 14.47 -4.42 22.12
CA MET A 366 13.40 -4.29 23.11
C MET A 366 13.81 -3.43 24.31
N ARG A 367 15.04 -3.60 24.81
CA ARG A 367 15.60 -2.79 25.89
C ARG A 367 15.75 -1.34 25.45
N HIS A 368 16.30 -1.09 24.27
CA HIS A 368 16.45 0.27 23.73
C HIS A 368 15.09 0.97 23.60
N ARG A 369 14.08 0.31 23.03
CA ARG A 369 12.73 0.85 22.93
C ARG A 369 12.13 1.13 24.32
N ARG A 370 12.24 0.17 25.25
CA ARG A 370 11.69 0.30 26.61
C ARG A 370 12.32 1.49 27.34
N ARG A 371 13.64 1.64 27.27
CA ARG A 371 14.34 2.77 27.90
C ARG A 371 13.96 4.10 27.28
N ALA A 372 13.83 4.18 25.96
CA ALA A 372 13.36 5.39 25.31
C ALA A 372 11.92 5.75 25.72
N CYS A 373 10.99 4.79 25.78
CA CYS A 373 9.65 5.03 26.30
C CYS A 373 9.66 5.44 27.79
N GLN A 374 10.46 4.78 28.62
CA GLN A 374 10.61 5.15 30.04
C GLN A 374 11.17 6.56 30.21
N ALA A 375 12.17 6.96 29.42
CA ALA A 375 12.71 8.30 29.43
C ALA A 375 11.67 9.35 29.02
N LEU A 376 10.83 9.04 28.02
CA LEU A 376 9.72 9.91 27.63
C LEU A 376 8.66 10.03 28.74
N LEU A 377 8.21 8.91 29.32
CA LEU A 377 7.20 8.91 30.37
C LEU A 377 7.70 9.61 31.66
N SER A 378 8.92 9.31 32.09
CA SER A 378 9.52 9.90 33.30
C SER A 378 9.68 11.42 33.17
N ALA A 379 9.97 11.92 31.95
CA ALA A 379 10.05 13.35 31.69
C ALA A 379 8.73 14.09 31.95
N ILE A 380 7.60 13.38 31.84
CA ILE A 380 6.25 13.96 31.89
C ILE A 380 5.60 13.71 33.25
N ASP A 381 5.90 12.60 33.92
CA ASP A 381 5.35 12.29 35.25
C ASP A 381 5.64 13.38 36.30
N GLY A 382 6.64 14.24 36.06
CA GLY A 382 6.96 15.42 36.87
C GLY A 382 6.22 16.72 36.49
N LEU A 383 5.34 16.70 35.49
CA LEU A 383 4.58 17.86 35.01
C LEU A 383 3.12 17.75 35.46
N THR A 384 2.66 18.70 36.28
CA THR A 384 1.31 18.64 36.91
C THR A 384 0.15 18.76 35.92
N ASP A 385 0.40 19.36 34.75
CA ASP A 385 -0.64 19.73 33.78
C ASP A 385 -0.67 18.77 32.58
N TRP A 386 -0.02 17.61 32.69
CA TRP A 386 0.14 16.65 31.61
C TRP A 386 -0.07 15.22 32.08
N GLU A 387 -0.78 14.44 31.27
CA GLU A 387 -0.90 13.00 31.42
C GLU A 387 -0.09 12.31 30.32
N SER A 388 0.62 11.25 30.69
CA SER A 388 1.36 10.42 29.75
C SER A 388 0.86 8.98 29.77
N SER A 389 0.85 8.33 28.61
CA SER A 389 0.54 6.90 28.53
C SER A 389 1.34 6.23 27.42
N GLU A 390 1.71 4.96 27.63
CA GLU A 390 2.16 4.13 26.52
C GLU A 390 1.01 3.94 25.54
N GLY A 391 1.27 4.12 24.25
CA GLY A 391 0.23 3.97 23.22
C GLY A 391 -0.33 2.55 23.20
N ARG A 392 -1.52 2.38 23.80
CA ARG A 392 -2.27 1.12 23.77
C ARG A 392 -3.06 1.00 22.49
N TRP A 393 -3.13 -0.24 21.99
CA TRP A 393 -3.97 -0.61 20.86
C TRP A 393 -5.44 -0.33 21.18
N ARG A 394 -6.04 0.67 20.52
CA ARG A 394 -7.50 0.81 20.44
C ARG A 394 -7.89 0.61 18.98
N ASP A 395 -8.85 -0.27 18.75
CA ASP A 395 -9.52 -0.41 17.46
C ASP A 395 -10.17 0.92 17.10
N SER A 396 -9.52 1.70 16.24
CA SER A 396 -10.22 2.71 15.46
C SER A 396 -10.58 2.10 14.09
N PRO A 397 -11.78 2.38 13.55
CA PRO A 397 -12.20 1.94 12.23
C PRO A 397 -11.27 2.39 11.09
N GLU A 398 -10.44 3.41 11.32
CA GLU A 398 -9.64 4.11 10.31
C GLU A 398 -8.19 3.59 10.17
N GLY A 399 -7.84 2.55 10.92
CA GLY A 399 -6.63 1.77 10.66
C GLY A 399 -5.51 1.95 11.68
N ARG A 400 -4.58 1.02 11.56
CA ARG A 400 -3.59 0.59 12.55
C ARG A 400 -2.43 1.60 12.68
N TRP A 401 -2.57 2.68 13.43
CA TRP A 401 -1.43 3.52 13.78
C TRP A 401 -1.35 3.72 15.29
N LEU A 402 -0.23 3.30 15.88
CA LEU A 402 0.00 3.39 17.33
C LEU A 402 1.24 4.24 17.61
N PRO A 403 1.07 5.43 18.21
CA PRO A 403 2.20 6.07 18.89
C PRO A 403 2.78 5.12 19.95
N ASP A 404 4.05 5.30 20.24
CA ASP A 404 4.72 4.53 21.28
C ASP A 404 4.51 5.18 22.66
N VAL A 405 4.41 6.52 22.72
CA VAL A 405 4.00 7.31 23.89
C VAL A 405 3.05 8.41 23.42
N VAL A 406 1.96 8.61 24.16
CA VAL A 406 1.00 9.71 23.97
C VAL A 406 1.04 10.59 25.21
N VAL A 407 0.97 11.89 24.98
CA VAL A 407 1.02 12.91 26.03
C VAL A 407 -0.08 13.92 25.77
N GLU A 408 -0.91 14.16 26.78
CA GLU A 408 -2.09 15.03 26.67
C GLU A 408 -2.10 16.01 27.82
N GLU A 409 -2.38 17.27 27.50
CA GLU A 409 -2.54 18.33 28.50
C GLU A 409 -3.88 18.17 29.24
N THR A 410 -3.88 18.16 30.57
CA THR A 410 -5.05 17.82 31.41
C THR A 410 -6.12 18.91 31.53
N MET A 411 -5.98 20.01 30.78
CA MET A 411 -6.87 21.16 30.88
C MET A 411 -8.29 20.86 30.33
N PRO A 412 -9.36 20.99 31.15
CA PRO A 412 -10.65 20.32 30.88
C PRO A 412 -11.52 20.93 29.76
N ASN A 413 -11.23 22.11 29.21
CA ASN A 413 -12.24 22.85 28.42
C ASN A 413 -11.78 23.44 27.06
N GLN A 414 -10.56 23.20 26.57
CA GLN A 414 -10.08 23.84 25.32
C GLN A 414 -9.24 22.94 24.40
N GLY A 415 -9.50 21.63 24.36
CA GLY A 415 -8.81 20.74 23.41
C GLY A 415 -7.29 20.82 23.55
N GLY A 416 -6.80 20.55 24.77
CA GLY A 416 -5.40 20.68 25.16
C GLY A 416 -4.42 20.03 24.19
N ARG A 417 -3.18 20.51 24.21
CA ARG A 417 -2.14 20.07 23.26
C ARG A 417 -1.92 18.55 23.43
N ARG A 418 -1.94 17.82 22.31
CA ARG A 418 -1.69 16.37 22.29
C ARG A 418 -0.45 16.05 21.49
N ILE A 419 0.48 15.32 22.08
CA ILE A 419 1.76 14.97 21.49
C ILE A 419 1.85 13.45 21.33
N ALA A 420 2.28 13.00 20.14
CA ALA A 420 2.39 11.59 19.80
C ALA A 420 3.83 11.26 19.38
N TYR A 421 4.52 10.42 20.17
CA TYR A 421 5.90 10.00 19.89
C TYR A 421 5.91 8.66 19.15
N PHE A 422 6.67 8.58 18.06
CA PHE A 422 6.86 7.38 17.24
C PHE A 422 8.33 6.99 17.22
N LEU A 423 8.66 5.77 17.64
CA LEU A 423 10.02 5.25 17.68
C LEU A 423 10.27 4.35 16.46
N ALA A 424 11.25 4.73 15.65
CA ALA A 424 11.93 3.87 14.69
C ALA A 424 13.31 3.54 15.26
N LEU A 425 13.70 2.27 15.35
CA LEU A 425 15.05 1.84 15.74
C LEU A 425 15.92 1.47 14.53
N GLY A 426 15.31 1.24 13.36
CA GLY A 426 15.99 0.93 12.10
C GLY A 426 15.35 1.64 10.90
N GLU A 427 16.11 1.80 9.82
CA GLU A 427 15.68 2.52 8.61
C GLU A 427 14.44 1.92 7.96
N GLU A 428 14.27 0.59 7.97
CA GLU A 428 13.09 -0.06 7.36
C GLU A 428 11.78 0.27 8.08
N ALA A 429 11.82 0.63 9.37
CA ALA A 429 10.63 1.09 10.10
C ALA A 429 10.31 2.57 9.82
N LEU A 430 11.26 3.35 9.32
CA LEU A 430 11.15 4.81 9.23
C LEU A 430 9.94 5.23 8.38
N GLU A 431 9.82 4.71 7.17
CA GLU A 431 8.74 5.10 6.23
C GLU A 431 7.35 4.75 6.78
N SER A 432 7.24 3.57 7.40
CA SER A 432 5.99 3.12 8.03
C SER A 432 5.62 3.97 9.26
N ARG A 433 6.61 4.29 10.10
CA ARG A 433 6.40 5.16 11.26
C ARG A 433 6.12 6.61 10.85
N ARG A 434 6.73 7.10 9.77
CA ARG A 434 6.43 8.39 9.15
C ARG A 434 4.98 8.44 8.69
N LYS A 435 4.49 7.40 8.02
CA LYS A 435 3.07 7.28 7.65
C LYS A 435 2.15 7.33 8.87
N HIS A 436 2.48 6.64 9.95
CA HIS A 436 1.69 6.68 11.18
C HIS A 436 1.72 8.05 11.87
N ALA A 437 2.87 8.71 11.88
CA ALA A 437 3.00 10.07 12.40
C ALA A 437 2.21 11.10 11.56
N LEU A 438 2.14 10.92 10.23
CA LEU A 438 1.27 11.72 9.36
C LEU A 438 -0.22 11.52 9.68
N LEU A 439 -0.65 10.28 9.93
CA LEU A 439 -2.02 9.99 10.34
C LEU A 439 -2.34 10.62 11.70
N ALA A 440 -1.40 10.58 12.64
CA ALA A 440 -1.53 11.27 13.92
C ALA A 440 -1.69 12.78 13.76
N LYS A 441 -0.88 13.39 12.88
CA LYS A 441 -0.99 14.81 12.54
C LYS A 441 -2.36 15.15 11.95
N ALA A 442 -2.87 14.30 11.04
CA ALA A 442 -4.21 14.46 10.48
C ALA A 442 -5.33 14.32 11.54
N ALA A 443 -5.10 13.53 12.59
CA ALA A 443 -6.00 13.39 13.74
C ALA A 443 -5.81 14.47 14.82
N GLY A 444 -5.03 15.52 14.56
CA GLY A 444 -4.82 16.66 15.45
C GLY A 444 -3.73 16.50 16.50
N PHE A 445 -2.87 15.48 16.40
CA PHE A 445 -1.68 15.36 17.26
C PHE A 445 -0.48 16.15 16.71
N GLU A 446 0.36 16.64 17.61
CA GLU A 446 1.74 17.00 17.29
C GLU A 446 2.60 15.72 17.26
N ALA A 447 2.95 15.26 16.06
CA ALA A 447 3.58 13.96 15.85
C ALA A 447 5.10 14.07 15.72
N LEU A 448 5.84 13.45 16.66
CA LEU A 448 7.30 13.38 16.65
C LEU A 448 7.78 11.99 16.26
N LEU A 449 8.63 11.91 15.24
CA LEU A 449 9.26 10.69 14.78
C LEU A 449 10.72 10.66 15.23
N LEU A 450 11.01 9.78 16.18
CA LEU A 450 12.36 9.53 16.70
C LEU A 450 13.07 8.51 15.79
N ASN A 451 14.06 8.96 15.02
CA ASN A 451 14.76 8.19 13.98
C ASN A 451 16.26 8.02 14.34
N PRO A 452 16.88 6.85 14.18
CA PRO A 452 18.32 6.66 14.39
C PRO A 452 19.21 7.32 13.33
N THR A 453 18.69 7.70 12.16
CA THR A 453 19.53 8.15 11.03
C THR A 453 19.48 9.65 10.82
N SER A 454 20.64 10.23 10.47
CA SER A 454 20.86 11.67 10.29
C SER A 454 20.31 12.25 8.98
N ARG A 455 19.61 11.46 8.16
CA ARG A 455 19.02 11.92 6.89
C ARG A 455 17.73 12.69 7.16
N LEU A 456 17.86 13.90 7.69
CA LEU A 456 16.77 14.87 7.80
C LEU A 456 16.30 15.26 6.40
N GLN A 457 15.10 14.82 6.01
CA GLN A 457 14.41 15.38 4.85
C GLN A 457 13.66 16.65 5.28
N GLN A 458 14.13 17.80 4.81
CA GLN A 458 13.54 19.10 5.10
C GLN A 458 12.29 19.33 4.23
N PHE A 459 11.11 18.99 4.74
CA PHE A 459 9.84 19.46 4.15
C PHE A 459 8.82 19.81 5.24
N THR A 460 8.03 20.86 5.01
CA THR A 460 7.08 21.46 5.95
C THR A 460 5.83 20.62 6.22
N ASP A 461 5.51 19.66 5.33
CA ASP A 461 4.31 18.82 5.43
C ASP A 461 4.54 17.47 6.14
N HIS A 462 5.77 17.21 6.60
CA HIS A 462 6.13 15.95 7.23
C HIS A 462 6.01 16.00 8.77
N PRO A 463 5.91 14.83 9.43
CA PRO A 463 6.02 14.76 10.89
C PRO A 463 7.40 15.25 11.32
N THR A 464 7.47 15.72 12.55
CA THR A 464 8.68 16.30 13.10
C THR A 464 9.71 15.20 13.39
N GLU A 465 10.75 15.10 12.57
CA GLU A 465 11.78 14.05 12.69
C GLU A 465 12.94 14.51 13.58
N ILE A 466 13.31 13.67 14.55
CA ILE A 466 14.40 13.92 15.50
C ILE A 466 15.36 12.75 15.47
N VAL A 467 16.65 13.07 15.32
CA VAL A 467 17.72 12.07 15.36
C VAL A 467 17.93 11.64 16.82
N VAL A 468 17.78 10.34 17.08
CA VAL A 468 17.91 9.73 18.40
C VAL A 468 18.97 8.65 18.38
N GLU A 469 19.94 8.75 19.29
CA GLU A 469 20.85 7.68 19.60
C GLU A 469 20.22 6.77 20.65
N TYR A 470 19.80 5.59 20.20
CA TYR A 470 19.25 4.56 21.07
C TYR A 470 20.38 3.79 21.76
N GLY A 471 20.46 3.94 23.08
CA GLY A 471 21.43 3.24 23.91
C GLY A 471 20.90 3.01 25.32
N ASP A 472 21.82 2.73 26.24
CA ASP A 472 21.49 2.59 27.65
C ASP A 472 20.93 3.91 28.24
N GLU A 473 21.41 5.03 27.73
CA GLU A 473 20.91 6.38 27.99
C GLU A 473 20.50 7.01 26.65
N PRO A 474 19.21 6.93 26.26
CA PRO A 474 18.76 7.45 24.98
C PRO A 474 18.95 8.96 24.94
N SER A 475 19.51 9.45 23.83
CA SER A 475 19.85 10.87 23.67
C SER A 475 19.48 11.38 22.29
N VAL A 476 19.19 12.68 22.19
CA VAL A 476 18.90 13.36 20.93
C VAL A 476 20.01 14.35 20.61
N THR A 477 20.29 14.56 19.33
CA THR A 477 21.24 15.58 18.88
C THR A 477 20.47 16.68 18.16
N LEU A 478 20.38 17.85 18.78
CA LEU A 478 19.69 19.03 18.25
C LEU A 478 20.70 20.17 18.10
N ALA A 479 20.74 20.79 16.92
CA ALA A 479 21.66 21.89 16.60
C ALA A 479 23.13 21.59 16.99
N GLY A 480 23.58 20.34 16.78
CA GLY A 480 24.94 19.90 17.13
C GLY A 480 25.18 19.63 18.62
N THR A 481 24.18 19.85 19.48
CA THR A 481 24.25 19.56 20.91
C THR A 481 23.55 18.25 21.22
N ARG A 482 24.28 17.32 21.85
CA ARG A 482 23.72 16.07 22.35
C ARG A 482 23.09 16.29 23.73
N MET A 483 21.87 15.81 23.94
CA MET A 483 21.20 15.85 25.25
C MET A 483 20.36 14.60 25.54
N PRO A 484 20.12 14.27 26.83
CA PRO A 484 19.26 13.15 27.20
C PRO A 484 17.85 13.30 26.61
N LEU A 485 17.26 12.19 26.13
CA LEU A 485 15.92 12.18 25.56
C LEU A 485 14.85 12.66 26.56
N GLU A 486 15.01 12.31 27.84
CA GLU A 486 14.15 12.76 28.94
C GLU A 486 14.13 14.29 29.05
N ARG A 487 15.31 14.92 29.07
CA ARG A 487 15.44 16.38 29.11
C ARG A 487 14.80 17.03 27.89
N PHE A 488 15.07 16.49 26.70
CA PHE A 488 14.46 16.99 25.48
C PHE A 488 12.93 16.91 25.53
N ALA A 489 12.37 15.79 25.97
CA ALA A 489 10.92 15.61 26.04
C ALA A 489 10.27 16.61 27.02
N ALA A 490 10.85 16.80 28.21
CA ALA A 490 10.38 17.80 29.16
C ALA A 490 10.44 19.23 28.59
N ASP A 491 11.55 19.59 27.93
CA ASP A 491 11.71 20.90 27.30
C ASP A 491 10.71 21.10 26.14
N PHE A 492 10.47 20.06 25.34
CA PHE A 492 9.55 20.10 24.21
C PHE A 492 8.08 20.26 24.64
N VAL A 493 7.65 19.50 25.66
CA VAL A 493 6.31 19.62 26.25
C VAL A 493 6.07 21.02 26.80
N ARG A 494 7.09 21.62 27.43
CA ARG A 494 7.09 23.02 27.92
C ARG A 494 7.25 24.08 26.82
N SER A 495 7.17 23.70 25.55
CA SER A 495 7.33 24.60 24.40
C SER A 495 8.65 25.38 24.39
N GLN A 496 9.71 24.82 24.99
CA GLN A 496 11.05 25.42 25.02
C GLN A 496 11.80 25.20 23.70
N TRP A 497 11.32 24.33 22.83
CA TRP A 497 11.87 24.10 21.50
C TRP A 497 10.85 24.49 20.44
N VAL A 498 11.29 25.28 19.46
CA VAL A 498 10.45 25.71 18.34
C VAL A 498 11.06 25.16 17.05
N GLN A 499 10.24 24.50 16.25
CA GLN A 499 10.64 24.03 14.93
C GLN A 499 10.56 25.20 13.93
N ARG A 500 11.70 25.81 13.60
CA ARG A 500 11.78 27.02 12.75
C ARG A 500 12.93 26.90 11.77
N THR A 501 12.69 26.48 10.55
CA THR A 501 13.75 26.38 9.53
C THR A 501 14.35 27.75 9.17
N TYR A 502 13.52 28.79 9.15
CA TYR A 502 13.93 30.16 8.84
C TYR A 502 13.33 31.15 9.84
N VAL A 503 14.08 32.21 10.11
CA VAL A 503 13.63 33.36 10.89
C VAL A 503 13.86 34.60 10.05
N THR A 504 12.86 35.47 9.98
CA THR A 504 13.01 36.79 9.38
C THR A 504 13.31 37.78 10.48
N VAL A 505 14.55 38.25 10.53
CA VAL A 505 14.97 39.26 11.52
C VAL A 505 15.20 40.61 10.83
N PRO A 506 14.87 41.72 11.50
CA PRO A 506 15.34 43.04 11.10
C PRO A 506 16.87 43.08 11.14
N TYR A 507 17.48 43.84 10.24
CA TYR A 507 18.93 44.06 10.24
C TYR A 507 19.29 45.53 10.04
N SER A 508 20.49 45.90 10.50
CA SER A 508 21.07 47.22 10.30
C SER A 508 22.46 47.07 9.67
N SER A 509 22.72 47.77 8.56
CA SER A 509 24.08 47.89 8.03
C SER A 509 24.91 48.78 8.95
N ILE A 510 26.09 48.33 9.36
CA ILE A 510 27.01 49.15 10.17
C ILE A 510 27.93 49.91 9.20
N PRO A 511 27.77 51.24 9.05
CA PRO A 511 28.61 52.03 8.16
C PRO A 511 30.00 52.22 8.75
N GLU A 512 31.04 51.87 8.01
CA GLU A 512 32.43 52.14 8.36
C GLU A 512 32.99 53.25 7.48
N ALA A 513 33.69 54.20 8.10
CA ALA A 513 34.48 55.18 7.36
C ALA A 513 35.65 54.47 6.67
N ALA A 514 35.71 54.59 5.35
CA ALA A 514 36.76 54.04 4.52
C ALA A 514 37.37 55.16 3.68
N SER A 515 38.69 55.19 3.62
CA SER A 515 39.44 56.12 2.78
C SER A 515 40.01 55.37 1.59
N CYS A 516 39.91 55.95 0.40
CA CYS A 516 40.58 55.40 -0.77
C CYS A 516 42.08 55.76 -0.72
N PRO A 517 42.98 54.76 -0.73
CA PRO A 517 44.41 55.01 -0.68
C PRO A 517 44.96 55.69 -1.94
N SER A 518 44.28 55.58 -3.09
CA SER A 518 44.73 56.20 -4.34
C SER A 518 44.18 57.61 -4.58
N CYS A 519 42.92 57.87 -4.22
CA CYS A 519 42.23 59.13 -4.53
C CYS A 519 42.03 60.03 -3.28
N GLY A 520 42.31 59.53 -2.08
CA GLY A 520 42.13 60.23 -0.80
C GLY A 520 40.67 60.47 -0.40
N ARG A 521 39.70 60.15 -1.27
CA ARG A 521 38.28 60.34 -0.96
C ARG A 521 37.86 59.41 0.16
N THR A 522 37.14 59.98 1.12
CA THR A 522 36.45 59.25 2.18
C THR A 522 35.05 58.87 1.70
N GLY A 523 34.61 57.67 2.05
CA GLY A 523 33.27 57.18 1.84
C GLY A 523 32.88 56.19 2.93
N THR A 524 31.61 55.82 2.99
CA THR A 524 31.12 54.81 3.93
C THR A 524 31.01 53.47 3.23
N THR A 525 31.60 52.41 3.79
CA THR A 525 31.37 51.03 3.37
C THR A 525 30.66 50.28 4.48
N ALA A 526 29.59 49.53 4.19
CA ALA A 526 29.11 48.54 5.15
C ALA A 526 29.97 47.28 4.97
N ARG A 527 30.70 46.89 6.03
CA ARG A 527 31.40 45.59 6.08
C ARG A 527 30.71 44.61 7.03
N HIS A 528 29.86 45.10 7.92
CA HIS A 528 29.15 44.32 8.93
C HIS A 528 27.65 44.63 8.93
N VAL A 529 26.85 43.68 9.41
CA VAL A 529 25.42 43.82 9.70
C VAL A 529 25.14 43.44 11.15
N ALA A 530 24.26 44.19 11.79
CA ALA A 530 23.66 43.83 13.07
C ALA A 530 22.28 43.21 12.82
N LEU A 531 22.02 42.04 13.39
CA LEU A 531 20.77 41.29 13.30
C LEU A 531 20.04 41.37 14.63
N HIS A 532 18.79 41.82 14.59
CA HIS A 532 17.99 42.10 15.79
C HIS A 532 17.03 40.94 16.04
N PHE A 533 17.37 40.07 16.99
CA PHE A 533 16.48 38.99 17.45
C PHE A 533 15.54 39.56 18.55
N GLY A 534 14.29 39.08 18.62
CA GLY A 534 13.27 39.60 19.55
C GLY A 534 12.19 40.49 18.91
N GLU A 535 12.53 41.38 17.98
CA GLU A 535 11.58 42.33 17.36
C GLU A 535 10.48 41.68 16.48
N ALA A 536 10.76 40.50 15.90
CA ALA A 536 9.88 39.87 14.91
C ALA A 536 9.34 38.49 15.33
N ASP A 537 9.90 37.86 16.37
CA ASP A 537 9.52 36.52 16.81
C ASP A 537 9.90 36.33 18.29
N ILE A 538 8.87 36.23 19.15
CA ILE A 538 8.98 36.02 20.61
C ILE A 538 9.73 34.73 20.99
N ALA A 539 10.03 33.86 20.01
CA ALA A 539 10.83 32.68 20.22
C ALA A 539 12.31 32.99 20.52
N PHE A 540 12.82 34.18 20.18
CA PHE A 540 14.21 34.58 20.38
C PHE A 540 14.31 35.69 21.44
N GLY A 541 15.42 35.75 22.19
CA GLY A 541 15.68 36.86 23.12
C GLY A 541 15.94 38.18 22.37
N ASP A 542 15.90 39.30 23.09
CA ASP A 542 16.11 40.68 22.57
C ASP A 542 17.58 41.00 22.22
N ASP A 543 18.30 39.99 21.73
CA ASP A 543 19.74 40.04 21.50
C ASP A 543 20.09 40.52 20.09
N VAL A 544 21.23 41.20 19.98
CA VAL A 544 21.75 41.68 18.68
C VAL A 544 23.00 40.90 18.29
N VAL A 545 23.01 40.31 17.10
CA VAL A 545 24.16 39.56 16.56
C VAL A 545 24.84 40.33 15.44
N VAL A 546 26.15 40.56 15.57
CA VAL A 546 26.93 41.26 14.55
C VAL A 546 27.71 40.27 13.68
N LEU A 547 27.50 40.33 12.36
CA LEU A 547 28.16 39.46 11.37
C LEU A 547 28.86 40.29 10.28
N PRO A 548 29.98 39.80 9.71
CA PRO A 548 30.52 40.38 8.49
C PRO A 548 29.61 40.09 7.30
N ILE A 549 29.42 41.06 6.39
CA ILE A 549 28.57 40.91 5.20
C ILE A 549 29.04 39.75 4.31
N SER A 550 30.34 39.42 4.33
CA SER A 550 30.86 38.25 3.62
C SER A 550 30.27 36.93 4.14
N ALA A 551 29.96 36.82 5.44
CA ALA A 551 29.32 35.64 6.03
C ALA A 551 27.87 35.44 5.54
N LEU A 552 27.20 36.50 5.07
CA LEU A 552 25.85 36.41 4.52
C LEU A 552 25.79 35.71 3.16
N SER A 553 26.93 35.55 2.48
CA SER A 553 27.00 34.95 1.15
C SER A 553 27.14 33.42 1.16
N SER A 554 27.53 32.82 2.29
CA SER A 554 27.91 31.39 2.40
C SER A 554 26.75 30.46 2.78
N ARG A 555 25.67 30.99 3.36
CA ARG A 555 24.43 30.26 3.69
C ARG A 555 23.27 31.04 3.09
N ALA A 556 22.34 30.38 2.41
CA ALA A 556 21.27 31.04 1.65
C ALA A 556 20.47 32.02 2.53
N VAL A 557 20.84 33.30 2.44
CA VAL A 557 20.21 34.43 3.11
C VAL A 557 19.62 35.29 2.00
N TYR A 558 18.29 35.36 1.95
CA TYR A 558 17.60 36.21 0.98
C TYR A 558 17.14 37.49 1.69
N PRO A 559 17.60 38.68 1.26
CA PRO A 559 16.97 39.92 1.68
C PRO A 559 15.53 39.92 1.16
N ILE A 560 14.56 40.09 2.06
CA ILE A 560 13.16 40.22 1.68
C ILE A 560 12.91 41.70 1.41
N GLY A 561 12.85 42.06 0.12
CA GLY A 561 12.64 43.43 -0.36
C GLY A 561 13.95 44.11 -0.79
N ARG A 562 13.96 44.56 -2.06
CA ARG A 562 15.10 45.10 -2.84
C ARG A 562 16.21 44.09 -3.14
N ARG A 563 16.38 43.77 -4.43
CA ARG A 563 17.73 43.47 -4.94
C ARG A 563 18.60 44.67 -4.60
N HIS A 564 19.74 44.45 -3.96
CA HIS A 564 20.79 45.47 -3.88
C HIS A 564 21.35 45.71 -5.28
N THR A 565 20.65 46.50 -6.08
CA THR A 565 21.17 47.11 -7.30
C THR A 565 21.33 48.60 -7.04
N GLY A 566 22.58 49.01 -6.84
CA GLY A 566 23.04 50.38 -7.10
C GLY A 566 22.71 51.45 -6.07
N GLY A 567 23.65 51.74 -5.17
CA GLY A 567 23.67 52.99 -4.40
C GLY A 567 24.49 52.88 -3.11
N ALA A 568 25.77 53.23 -3.17
CA ALA A 568 26.69 53.40 -2.02
C ALA A 568 27.23 52.17 -1.27
N LEU A 569 27.48 51.03 -1.94
CA LEU A 569 28.33 49.94 -1.43
C LEU A 569 29.41 49.49 -2.44
N SER A 570 29.97 50.44 -3.20
CA SER A 570 31.13 50.11 -4.04
C SER A 570 32.35 49.88 -3.14
N ARG A 571 32.95 48.68 -3.22
CA ARG A 571 34.30 48.45 -2.65
C ARG A 571 35.37 49.31 -3.32
N TYR A 572 35.04 49.97 -4.42
CA TYR A 572 35.96 50.72 -5.27
C TYR A 572 35.63 52.23 -5.24
N CYS A 573 36.64 53.09 -5.03
CA CYS A 573 36.53 54.53 -5.31
C CYS A 573 36.16 54.71 -6.80
N VAL A 574 35.62 55.88 -7.15
CA VAL A 574 35.37 56.28 -8.55
C VAL A 574 36.66 56.17 -9.41
N CYS A 575 37.85 56.15 -8.80
CA CYS A 575 39.12 55.90 -9.48
C CYS A 575 39.48 54.42 -9.71
N GLY A 576 38.65 53.47 -9.28
CA GLY A 576 38.87 52.02 -9.43
C GLY A 576 39.67 51.35 -8.29
N ALA A 577 40.21 52.11 -7.33
CA ALA A 577 40.97 51.53 -6.21
C ALA A 577 40.06 51.03 -5.06
N ASN A 578 40.44 49.92 -4.43
CA ASN A 578 39.73 49.37 -3.28
C ASN A 578 39.77 50.33 -2.09
N MET A 579 38.62 50.57 -1.45
CA MET A 579 38.55 51.34 -0.21
C MET A 579 38.94 50.45 0.98
N THR A 580 39.84 50.94 1.83
CA THR A 580 40.30 50.25 3.05
C THR A 580 39.61 50.85 4.27
N SER A 581 39.00 49.99 5.10
CA SER A 581 38.44 50.39 6.39
C SER A 581 39.57 50.66 7.39
N ASN A 582 39.39 51.69 8.22
CA ASN A 582 40.37 52.09 9.23
C ASN A 582 40.03 51.58 10.64
N LEU A 583 38.95 50.81 10.81
CA LEU A 583 38.48 50.32 12.12
C LEU A 583 38.84 48.84 12.34
N PRO A 584 39.49 48.48 13.47
CA PRO A 584 39.63 47.09 13.90
C PRO A 584 38.27 46.47 14.26
N SER A 585 38.08 45.19 13.96
CA SER A 585 36.84 44.43 14.21
C SER A 585 36.37 44.46 15.67
N GLU A 586 37.31 44.61 16.61
CA GLU A 586 37.08 44.61 18.06
C GLU A 586 36.43 45.92 18.56
N VAL A 587 36.60 47.03 17.85
CA VAL A 587 36.00 48.35 18.20
C VAL A 587 34.52 48.42 17.83
N VAL A 588 34.06 47.58 16.90
CA VAL A 588 32.70 47.57 16.34
C VAL A 588 31.62 47.20 17.37
N ILE A 589 31.98 46.48 18.45
CA ILE A 589 31.01 45.98 19.44
C ILE A 589 30.83 46.95 20.63
N ALA A 590 31.81 47.80 20.93
CA ALA A 590 31.80 48.66 22.14
C ALA A 590 31.20 50.07 21.91
N ASP A 591 31.31 50.62 20.69
CA ASP A 591 30.97 52.03 20.39
C ASP A 591 29.55 52.25 19.82
N TYR A 592 28.78 51.19 19.61
CA TYR A 592 27.49 51.27 18.91
C TYR A 592 26.31 50.79 19.77
N SER A 593 26.16 51.37 20.97
CA SER A 593 24.98 51.16 21.83
C SER A 593 23.67 51.71 21.24
N ASP A 594 23.75 52.52 20.17
CA ASP A 594 22.60 53.24 19.57
C ASP A 594 22.33 52.84 18.10
N ILE A 595 22.45 51.54 17.75
CA ILE A 595 22.16 51.07 16.38
C ILE A 595 20.66 51.16 16.11
N GLN A 596 20.27 52.15 15.30
CA GLN A 596 18.89 52.27 14.81
C GLN A 596 18.61 51.30 13.67
N VAL A 597 17.49 50.56 13.78
CA VAL A 597 16.99 49.65 12.75
C VAL A 597 16.64 50.41 11.47
N ARG A 598 17.38 50.16 10.38
CA ARG A 598 17.10 50.76 9.06
C ARG A 598 16.44 49.74 8.13
N ASN A 599 15.11 49.65 8.17
CA ASN A 599 14.14 49.13 7.19
C ASN A 599 14.46 47.85 6.36
N GLY A 600 15.45 47.05 6.75
CA GLY A 600 15.80 45.80 6.08
C GLY A 600 15.34 44.58 6.88
N ARG A 601 14.69 43.62 6.23
CA ARG A 601 14.39 42.29 6.79
C ARG A 601 15.20 41.22 6.08
N MET A 602 15.79 40.34 6.88
CA MET A 602 16.65 39.28 6.38
C MET A 602 16.11 37.93 6.84
N SER A 603 15.82 37.05 5.88
CA SER A 603 15.47 35.66 6.18
C SER A 603 16.73 34.83 6.28
N MET A 604 16.94 34.19 7.42
CA MET A 604 18.10 33.36 7.69
C MET A 604 17.68 31.97 8.10
N TYR A 605 18.47 30.99 7.67
CA TYR A 605 18.33 29.62 8.11
C TYR A 605 18.93 29.46 9.52
N VAL A 606 18.09 29.16 10.51
CA VAL A 606 18.50 28.99 11.92
C VAL A 606 18.62 27.52 12.34
N GLY A 607 18.47 26.59 11.40
CA GLY A 607 18.37 25.15 11.67
C GLY A 607 16.93 24.71 11.90
N PRO A 608 16.63 23.41 11.90
CA PRO A 608 15.25 22.93 12.07
C PRO A 608 14.68 23.16 13.48
N TRP A 609 15.53 23.44 14.47
CA TRP A 609 15.15 23.55 15.87
C TRP A 609 15.93 24.65 16.57
N VAL A 610 15.21 25.53 17.27
CA VAL A 610 15.79 26.57 18.12
C VAL A 610 15.17 26.47 19.50
N ARG A 611 15.99 26.63 20.54
CA ARG A 611 15.51 26.76 21.91
C ARG A 611 14.98 28.17 22.13
N ARG A 612 13.78 28.29 22.70
CA ARG A 612 13.14 29.57 23.01
C ARG A 612 14.04 30.38 23.95
N GLY A 613 14.21 31.67 23.64
CA GLY A 613 15.08 32.58 24.39
C GLY A 613 16.58 32.37 24.16
N SER A 614 16.97 31.59 23.14
CA SER A 614 18.36 31.48 22.72
C SER A 614 18.55 31.97 21.29
N VAL A 615 19.63 32.70 21.07
CA VAL A 615 20.07 33.12 19.74
C VAL A 615 20.79 31.95 19.05
N PRO A 616 20.52 31.69 17.76
CA PRO A 616 21.26 30.67 17.01
C PRO A 616 22.77 30.96 17.03
N THR A 617 23.57 29.95 17.40
CA THR A 617 25.03 30.09 17.37
C THR A 617 25.51 30.23 15.94
N MET A 618 26.01 31.42 15.56
CA MET A 618 26.56 31.67 14.23
C MET A 618 28.09 31.62 14.29
N PRO A 619 28.75 30.66 13.60
CA PRO A 619 30.21 30.48 13.70
C PRO A 619 31.03 31.70 13.24
N GLU A 620 30.44 32.56 12.41
CA GLU A 620 31.07 33.73 11.81
C GLU A 620 30.68 35.04 12.55
N ALA A 621 30.00 34.95 13.69
CA ALA A 621 29.64 36.10 14.48
C ALA A 621 30.86 36.74 15.14
N LEU A 622 30.92 38.07 15.09
CA LEU A 622 31.94 38.84 15.78
C LEU A 622 31.62 39.01 17.27
N GLY A 623 30.33 38.95 17.63
CA GLY A 623 29.86 38.99 19.02
C GLY A 623 28.33 39.04 19.11
N VAL A 624 27.83 38.89 20.33
CA VAL A 624 26.43 39.09 20.72
C VAL A 624 26.41 40.25 21.72
N ALA A 625 25.64 41.29 21.42
CA ALA A 625 25.39 42.40 22.34
C ALA A 625 24.04 42.18 23.01
N GLU A 626 24.03 42.16 24.35
CA GLU A 626 22.80 42.17 25.14
C GLU A 626 22.18 43.57 25.02
N GLY A 627 20.96 43.66 24.47
CA GLY A 627 20.28 44.92 24.28
C GLY A 627 19.92 45.57 25.61
N SER A 628 20.75 46.49 26.11
CA SER A 628 20.42 47.28 27.30
C SER A 628 19.60 48.53 26.91
N GLY A 629 18.28 48.42 26.97
CA GLY A 629 17.39 49.54 27.34
C GLY A 629 16.61 50.25 26.22
N GLY A 630 15.29 50.33 26.41
CA GLY A 630 14.60 51.62 26.36
C GLY A 630 13.41 51.80 25.43
N TRP A 631 12.96 50.79 24.68
CA TRP A 631 11.74 50.92 23.87
C TRP A 631 10.80 49.75 24.16
N THR A 632 9.62 50.05 24.71
CA THR A 632 8.56 49.04 24.79
C THR A 632 8.03 48.75 23.38
N PRO A 633 7.46 47.55 23.12
CA PRO A 633 6.79 47.27 21.84
C PRO A 633 5.78 48.36 21.42
N ASP A 634 5.15 49.03 22.41
CA ASP A 634 4.21 50.13 22.19
C ASP A 634 4.89 51.45 21.78
N ASP A 635 6.11 51.72 22.25
CA ASP A 635 6.91 52.87 21.82
C ASP A 635 7.36 52.72 20.36
N TRP A 636 7.65 51.48 19.95
CA TRP A 636 7.99 51.18 18.57
C TRP A 636 6.76 51.23 17.66
N LEU A 637 5.62 50.65 18.05
CA LEU A 637 4.38 50.75 17.25
C LEU A 637 3.95 52.21 17.00
N ARG A 638 4.13 53.11 17.97
CA ARG A 638 3.86 54.55 17.83
C ARG A 638 4.83 55.26 16.90
N HIS A 639 6.09 54.83 16.83
CA HIS A 639 7.08 55.43 15.95
C HIS A 639 6.95 54.89 14.51
N VAL A 640 6.70 53.59 14.30
CA VAL A 640 6.37 53.02 12.95
C VAL A 640 5.15 53.73 12.37
N ALA A 641 4.10 53.96 13.16
CA ALA A 641 2.88 54.65 12.74
C ALA A 641 3.10 56.11 12.29
N ARG A 642 4.23 56.72 12.63
CA ARG A 642 4.55 58.12 12.34
C ARG A 642 5.46 58.32 11.11
N ILE A 643 6.10 57.26 10.60
CA ILE A 643 7.12 57.35 9.53
C ILE A 643 6.99 56.29 8.42
N ALA A 644 6.08 55.32 8.52
CA ALA A 644 5.67 54.53 7.36
C ALA A 644 4.53 55.26 6.62
N PRO A 645 4.60 55.47 5.29
CA PRO A 645 3.36 55.71 4.55
C PRO A 645 2.48 54.45 4.67
N PRO A 646 1.14 54.56 4.63
CA PRO A 646 0.28 53.40 4.75
C PRO A 646 0.57 52.40 3.62
N PRO A 647 0.38 51.07 3.83
CA PRO A 647 0.47 50.05 2.78
C PRO A 647 -0.40 50.33 1.55
N GLU A 648 -1.33 51.28 1.67
CA GLU A 648 -2.22 51.72 0.60
C GLU A 648 -1.54 52.61 -0.43
N HIS A 649 -0.48 53.38 -0.12
CA HIS A 649 0.09 54.30 -1.11
C HIS A 649 0.87 53.57 -2.21
N ASP A 650 1.71 52.59 -1.86
CA ASP A 650 2.45 51.78 -2.84
C ASP A 650 1.51 50.84 -3.60
N ALA A 651 0.49 50.29 -2.93
CA ALA A 651 -0.54 49.47 -3.58
C ALA A 651 -1.39 50.31 -4.57
N LEU A 652 -1.72 51.56 -4.22
CA LEU A 652 -2.49 52.47 -5.07
C LEU A 652 -1.65 52.97 -6.25
N MET A 653 -0.36 53.25 -6.05
CA MET A 653 0.57 53.61 -7.13
C MET A 653 0.81 52.44 -8.08
N PHE A 654 1.01 51.22 -7.56
CA PHE A 654 1.11 50.01 -8.38
C PHE A 654 -0.19 49.77 -9.16
N ARG A 655 -1.34 49.90 -8.49
CA ARG A 655 -2.66 49.75 -9.12
C ARG A 655 -2.89 50.78 -10.24
N HIS A 656 -2.53 52.03 -10.02
CA HIS A 656 -2.65 53.09 -11.04
C HIS A 656 -1.72 52.81 -12.22
N ALA A 657 -0.48 52.41 -11.98
CA ALA A 657 0.46 52.06 -13.04
C ALA A 657 -0.01 50.84 -13.85
N ALA A 658 -0.52 49.80 -13.17
CA ALA A 658 -1.06 48.60 -13.80
C ALA A 658 -2.32 48.90 -14.65
N LEU A 659 -3.28 49.66 -14.11
CA LEU A 659 -4.47 50.06 -14.85
C LEU A 659 -4.14 50.94 -16.06
N GLY A 660 -3.17 51.86 -15.91
CA GLY A 660 -2.69 52.69 -17.01
C GLY A 660 -2.07 51.85 -18.14
N ALA A 661 -1.23 50.87 -17.80
CA ALA A 661 -0.64 49.96 -18.79
C ALA A 661 -1.70 49.06 -19.47
N ILE A 662 -2.69 48.56 -18.71
CA ILE A 662 -3.82 47.79 -19.26
C ILE A 662 -4.65 48.65 -20.23
N GLU A 663 -4.93 49.90 -19.88
CA GLU A 663 -5.64 50.83 -20.74
C GLU A 663 -4.85 51.12 -22.03
N GLN A 664 -3.54 51.38 -21.91
CA GLN A 664 -2.67 51.61 -23.07
C GLN A 664 -2.67 50.39 -24.01
N GLY A 665 -2.55 49.17 -23.46
CA GLY A 665 -2.64 47.95 -24.24
C GLY A 665 -4.01 47.77 -24.92
N ALA A 666 -5.10 48.05 -24.20
CA ALA A 666 -6.45 47.96 -24.75
C ALA A 666 -6.69 48.95 -25.90
N ARG A 667 -6.14 50.17 -25.81
CA ARG A 667 -6.21 51.17 -26.89
C ARG A 667 -5.31 50.83 -28.09
N ALA A 668 -4.26 50.03 -27.87
CA ALA A 668 -3.33 49.63 -28.92
C ALA A 668 -3.80 48.42 -29.75
N ALA A 669 -4.80 47.66 -29.27
CA ALA A 669 -5.39 46.54 -29.99
C ALA A 669 -6.09 47.00 -31.29
N ALA A 670 -6.01 46.20 -32.36
CA ALA A 670 -6.34 46.60 -33.74
C ALA A 670 -7.85 46.74 -34.06
N GLY A 671 -8.73 46.71 -33.05
CA GLY A 671 -10.19 46.86 -33.18
C GLY A 671 -10.71 48.23 -32.72
N ILE A 672 -11.93 48.61 -33.13
CA ILE A 672 -12.63 49.77 -32.54
C ILE A 672 -12.94 49.42 -31.08
N VAL A 673 -12.04 49.83 -30.18
CA VAL A 673 -12.13 49.60 -28.75
C VAL A 673 -12.70 50.84 -28.09
N ASP A 674 -13.90 50.73 -27.53
CA ASP A 674 -14.38 51.69 -26.54
C ASP A 674 -13.92 51.20 -25.16
N VAL A 675 -12.96 51.92 -24.56
CA VAL A 675 -12.48 51.63 -23.21
C VAL A 675 -13.38 52.35 -22.22
N MET A 676 -14.17 51.59 -21.47
CA MET A 676 -14.98 52.12 -20.38
C MET A 676 -14.27 51.86 -19.05
N HIS A 677 -14.09 52.91 -18.23
CA HIS A 677 -13.47 52.77 -16.91
C HIS A 677 -14.52 52.38 -15.89
N VAL A 678 -14.30 51.25 -15.23
CA VAL A 678 -14.98 50.93 -13.97
C VAL A 678 -13.94 51.21 -12.89
N GLU A 679 -14.09 52.33 -12.19
CA GLU A 679 -13.40 52.55 -10.93
C GLU A 679 -13.66 51.31 -10.03
N ASP A 680 -12.66 50.90 -9.25
CA ASP A 680 -12.56 49.61 -8.53
C ASP A 680 -11.71 48.51 -9.19
N GLY A 681 -10.95 48.78 -10.26
CA GLY A 681 -9.89 47.88 -10.74
C GLY A 681 -10.28 46.97 -11.90
N VAL A 682 -11.28 47.37 -12.70
CA VAL A 682 -11.68 46.67 -13.93
C VAL A 682 -11.64 47.64 -15.11
N VAL A 683 -10.99 47.23 -16.20
CA VAL A 683 -11.05 47.92 -17.49
C VAL A 683 -11.99 47.13 -18.40
N LEU A 684 -13.08 47.76 -18.85
CA LEU A 684 -14.00 47.15 -19.81
C LEU A 684 -13.62 47.58 -21.22
N VAL A 685 -13.47 46.58 -22.09
CA VAL A 685 -13.07 46.73 -23.48
C VAL A 685 -14.23 46.26 -24.33
N ARG A 686 -14.90 47.17 -25.03
CA ARG A 686 -15.96 46.80 -25.98
C ARG A 686 -15.36 46.64 -27.37
N ASN A 687 -15.46 45.44 -27.94
CA ASN A 687 -15.13 45.16 -29.33
C ASN A 687 -16.41 44.73 -30.07
N ARG A 688 -16.89 45.58 -30.97
CA ARG A 688 -18.17 45.41 -31.69
C ARG A 688 -19.36 45.19 -30.72
N SER A 689 -19.83 43.95 -30.58
CA SER A 689 -20.96 43.51 -29.76
C SER A 689 -20.56 42.78 -28.49
N GLU A 690 -19.27 42.54 -28.28
CA GLU A 690 -18.74 41.82 -27.12
C GLU A 690 -18.08 42.81 -26.15
N VAL A 691 -18.27 42.58 -24.86
CA VAL A 691 -17.66 43.37 -23.80
C VAL A 691 -16.74 42.45 -23.04
N THR A 692 -15.44 42.71 -23.07
CA THR A 692 -14.42 41.94 -22.36
C THR A 692 -13.95 42.72 -21.14
N ALA A 693 -13.82 42.07 -20.00
CA ALA A 693 -13.28 42.68 -18.78
C ALA A 693 -11.83 42.27 -18.56
N VAL A 694 -10.97 43.26 -18.28
CA VAL A 694 -9.63 43.04 -17.76
C VAL A 694 -9.64 43.46 -16.29
N ALA A 695 -9.62 42.49 -15.38
CA ALA A 695 -9.72 42.69 -13.94
C ALA A 695 -8.35 42.58 -13.28
N LEU A 696 -8.00 43.59 -12.48
CA LEU A 696 -6.75 43.67 -11.73
C LEU A 696 -7.00 43.40 -10.24
N LEU A 697 -6.35 42.36 -9.71
CA LEU A 697 -6.29 42.10 -8.27
C LEU A 697 -5.21 42.99 -7.65
N SER A 698 -5.60 43.76 -6.64
CA SER A 698 -4.75 44.72 -5.93
C SER A 698 -4.22 44.19 -4.59
N THR A 699 -4.67 43.01 -4.15
CA THR A 699 -4.19 42.38 -2.91
C THR A 699 -2.70 42.04 -2.97
N MET A 700 -1.92 42.65 -2.07
CA MET A 700 -0.48 42.41 -1.91
C MET A 700 -0.17 41.19 -1.01
N PRO A 701 1.02 40.54 -1.15
CA PRO A 701 1.39 39.39 -0.33
C PRO A 701 1.41 39.69 1.19
N GLY A 702 0.92 38.75 2.01
CA GLY A 702 0.94 38.87 3.47
C GLY A 702 0.02 37.88 4.17
N SER A 703 0.00 37.88 5.50
CA SER A 703 -0.93 37.04 6.29
C SER A 703 -2.39 37.37 5.94
N GLY A 704 -3.19 36.36 5.60
CA GLY A 704 -4.58 36.52 5.14
C GLY A 704 -4.73 37.08 3.73
N ALA A 705 -3.67 37.11 2.90
CA ALA A 705 -3.78 37.53 1.50
C ALA A 705 -4.78 36.67 0.72
N ASP A 706 -4.84 35.37 1.01
CA ASP A 706 -5.75 34.42 0.37
C ASP A 706 -7.23 34.79 0.55
N ASP A 707 -7.63 35.16 1.77
CA ASP A 707 -9.00 35.56 2.09
C ASP A 707 -9.35 36.92 1.48
N ARG A 708 -8.38 37.85 1.47
CA ARG A 708 -8.54 39.18 0.84
C ARG A 708 -8.65 39.08 -0.68
N VAL A 709 -7.84 38.24 -1.32
CA VAL A 709 -7.95 37.96 -2.76
C VAL A 709 -9.30 37.34 -3.07
N ARG A 710 -9.80 36.42 -2.24
CA ARG A 710 -11.12 35.81 -2.45
C ARG A 710 -12.23 36.86 -2.41
N ALA A 711 -12.22 37.73 -1.40
CA ALA A 711 -13.19 38.83 -1.27
C ALA A 711 -13.10 39.80 -2.45
N GLU A 712 -11.88 40.09 -2.93
CA GLU A 712 -11.64 40.95 -4.09
C GLU A 712 -12.15 40.32 -5.39
N ILE A 713 -11.91 39.02 -5.61
CA ILE A 713 -12.45 38.29 -6.77
C ILE A 713 -13.98 38.27 -6.74
N GLU A 714 -14.62 38.06 -5.59
CA GLU A 714 -16.08 38.09 -5.45
C GLU A 714 -16.66 39.47 -5.79
N ALA A 715 -16.05 40.54 -5.26
CA ALA A 715 -16.46 41.92 -5.53
C ALA A 715 -16.32 42.28 -7.03
N LEU A 716 -15.17 41.98 -7.63
CA LEU A 716 -14.91 42.25 -9.06
C LEU A 716 -15.80 41.38 -9.97
N SER A 717 -16.04 40.12 -9.60
CA SER A 717 -16.94 39.23 -10.36
C SER A 717 -18.38 39.76 -10.38
N ALA A 718 -18.85 40.36 -9.29
CA ALA A 718 -20.17 40.99 -9.24
C ALA A 718 -20.27 42.21 -10.17
N LEU A 719 -19.20 43.03 -10.23
CA LEU A 719 -19.10 44.17 -11.15
C LEU A 719 -19.08 43.72 -12.62
N VAL A 720 -18.24 42.74 -12.95
CA VAL A 720 -18.13 42.13 -14.28
C VAL A 720 -19.47 41.56 -14.74
N LYS A 721 -20.17 40.82 -13.87
CA LYS A 721 -21.49 40.24 -14.16
C LYS A 721 -22.54 41.31 -14.45
N LYS A 722 -22.51 42.44 -13.72
CA LYS A 722 -23.43 43.58 -13.93
C LYS A 722 -23.18 44.29 -15.27
N ALA A 723 -21.94 44.26 -15.77
CA ALA A 723 -21.55 44.90 -17.02
C ALA A 723 -21.86 44.09 -18.29
N GLY A 724 -22.42 42.87 -18.17
CA GLY A 724 -22.80 42.04 -19.31
C GLY A 724 -21.61 41.52 -20.12
N VAL A 725 -20.49 41.28 -19.44
CA VAL A 725 -19.20 40.87 -20.02
C VAL A 725 -19.26 39.45 -20.56
N THR A 726 -18.67 39.22 -21.75
CA THR A 726 -18.55 37.90 -22.39
C THR A 726 -17.34 37.13 -21.89
N ASP A 727 -16.19 37.80 -21.73
CA ASP A 727 -14.93 37.20 -21.30
C ASP A 727 -14.23 38.03 -20.23
N THR A 728 -13.55 37.40 -19.28
CA THR A 728 -12.83 38.08 -18.19
C THR A 728 -11.41 37.56 -18.04
N TYR A 729 -10.44 38.47 -18.09
CA TYR A 729 -9.02 38.19 -17.88
C TYR A 729 -8.56 38.76 -16.55
N TRP A 730 -7.92 37.93 -15.73
CA TRP A 730 -7.51 38.29 -14.37
C TRP A 730 -6.00 38.51 -14.30
N PHE A 731 -5.58 39.60 -13.68
CA PHE A 731 -4.17 39.96 -13.49
C PHE A 731 -3.88 40.13 -12.00
N SER A 732 -2.73 39.64 -11.52
CA SER A 732 -2.38 39.67 -10.10
C SER A 732 -0.88 39.88 -9.84
N PRO A 733 -0.51 40.68 -8.83
CA PRO A 733 0.88 40.76 -8.36
C PRO A 733 1.34 39.51 -7.59
N LEU A 734 0.44 38.59 -7.26
CA LEU A 734 0.77 37.34 -6.58
C LEU A 734 1.12 36.24 -7.60
N PRO A 735 2.33 35.64 -7.52
CA PRO A 735 2.77 34.63 -8.48
C PRO A 735 1.97 33.32 -8.39
N HIS A 736 1.31 33.05 -7.25
CA HIS A 736 0.50 31.85 -7.04
C HIS A 736 -0.76 32.22 -6.22
N LEU A 737 -1.94 31.86 -6.74
CA LEU A 737 -3.17 31.86 -5.94
C LEU A 737 -3.31 30.51 -5.20
N PRO A 738 -3.88 30.50 -3.98
CA PRO A 738 -4.19 29.26 -3.26
C PRO A 738 -5.21 28.42 -4.04
N HIS A 739 -4.80 27.25 -4.55
CA HIS A 739 -5.65 26.38 -5.37
C HIS A 739 -6.60 25.49 -4.54
N ARG A 740 -7.90 25.52 -4.87
CA ARG A 740 -8.69 24.31 -5.22
C ARG A 740 -10.09 24.60 -5.80
N GLU A 741 -10.72 25.74 -5.52
CA GLU A 741 -12.15 25.91 -5.82
C GLU A 741 -12.48 26.84 -7.00
N HIS A 742 -11.54 27.67 -7.47
CA HIS A 742 -11.77 28.59 -8.59
C HIS A 742 -10.75 28.39 -9.72
N ARG A 743 -11.22 28.01 -10.92
CA ARG A 743 -10.41 27.73 -12.13
C ARG A 743 -10.22 28.98 -12.99
N PHE A 744 -9.85 30.12 -12.43
CA PHE A 744 -9.62 31.33 -13.23
C PHE A 744 -8.17 31.35 -13.74
N PRO A 745 -7.92 31.58 -15.04
CA PRO A 745 -6.59 31.80 -15.54
C PRO A 745 -6.10 33.20 -15.15
N VAL A 746 -5.14 33.26 -14.24
CA VAL A 746 -4.57 34.54 -13.74
C VAL A 746 -3.19 34.77 -14.34
N VAL A 747 -2.95 35.97 -14.84
CA VAL A 747 -1.65 36.42 -15.35
C VAL A 747 -0.90 37.13 -14.24
N SER A 748 0.32 36.69 -13.94
CA SER A 748 1.18 37.36 -12.96
C SER A 748 1.71 38.67 -13.55
N ILE A 749 1.69 39.74 -12.75
CA ILE A 749 2.22 41.05 -13.15
C ILE A 749 3.19 41.59 -12.11
N GLY A 750 4.04 42.51 -12.53
CA GLY A 750 4.87 43.28 -11.62
C GLY A 750 5.34 44.57 -12.25
N GLN A 751 6.15 45.30 -11.50
CA GLN A 751 6.72 46.58 -11.93
C GLN A 751 8.24 46.53 -11.78
N ASP A 752 8.95 47.02 -12.78
CA ASP A 752 10.39 47.28 -12.72
C ASP A 752 10.71 48.70 -13.25
N GLU A 753 12.00 49.00 -13.45
CA GLU A 753 12.45 50.30 -13.94
C GLU A 753 12.02 50.61 -15.39
N GLN A 754 11.61 49.59 -16.17
CA GLN A 754 11.16 49.72 -17.55
C GLN A 754 9.64 49.86 -17.66
N GLY A 755 8.90 49.61 -16.57
CA GLY A 755 7.46 49.79 -16.48
C GLY A 755 6.74 48.58 -15.90
N MET A 756 5.46 48.43 -16.25
CA MET A 756 4.66 47.27 -15.88
C MET A 756 4.97 46.10 -16.81
N TRP A 757 5.15 44.91 -16.24
CA TRP A 757 5.36 43.67 -16.99
C TRP A 757 4.32 42.61 -16.64
N ALA A 758 4.08 41.70 -17.58
CA ALA A 758 3.29 40.48 -17.42
C ALA A 758 4.18 39.25 -17.59
N ALA A 759 3.93 38.23 -16.77
CA ALA A 759 4.50 36.89 -16.89
C ALA A 759 3.36 35.90 -17.22
N PRO A 760 3.03 35.71 -18.51
CA PRO A 760 1.95 34.82 -18.93
C PRO A 760 2.27 33.34 -18.70
N THR A 761 3.54 33.01 -18.51
CA THR A 761 4.06 31.63 -18.41
C THR A 761 4.99 31.46 -17.19
N HIS A 762 5.03 30.24 -16.64
CA HIS A 762 5.84 29.91 -15.46
C HIS A 762 7.34 29.73 -15.75
N ASP A 763 7.75 29.82 -17.03
CA ASP A 763 9.14 29.67 -17.47
C ASP A 763 9.96 30.98 -17.36
N GLY A 764 9.39 32.01 -16.75
CA GLY A 764 10.08 33.27 -16.45
C GLY A 764 10.15 34.24 -17.63
N MET A 765 9.40 34.00 -18.70
CA MET A 765 9.24 34.99 -19.77
C MET A 765 8.41 36.16 -19.24
N VAL A 766 9.03 37.34 -19.16
CA VAL A 766 8.38 38.61 -18.84
C VAL A 766 8.29 39.46 -20.11
N MET A 767 7.18 40.20 -20.26
CA MET A 767 7.00 41.14 -21.36
C MET A 767 6.22 42.37 -20.90
N PRO A 768 6.30 43.52 -21.62
CA PRO A 768 5.53 44.70 -21.28
C PRO A 768 4.03 44.40 -21.14
N LEU A 769 3.41 44.86 -20.06
CA LEU A 769 2.01 44.55 -19.72
C LEU A 769 1.04 45.07 -20.79
N ASP A 770 1.29 46.28 -21.30
CA ASP A 770 0.53 46.90 -22.39
C ASP A 770 0.59 46.07 -23.68
N GLY A 771 1.79 45.62 -24.08
CA GLY A 771 1.99 44.77 -25.24
C GLY A 771 1.32 43.40 -25.10
N PHE A 772 1.32 42.82 -23.89
CA PHE A 772 0.59 41.58 -23.63
C PHE A 772 -0.93 41.77 -23.72
N VAL A 773 -1.47 42.84 -23.12
CA VAL A 773 -2.91 43.13 -23.16
C VAL A 773 -3.39 43.41 -24.59
N ALA A 774 -2.61 44.13 -25.40
CA ALA A 774 -2.92 44.36 -26.81
C ALA A 774 -3.05 43.04 -27.59
N GLY A 775 -2.01 42.20 -27.51
CA GLY A 775 -2.03 40.88 -28.17
C GLY A 775 -3.13 39.96 -27.62
N LEU A 776 -3.45 40.04 -26.33
CA LEU A 776 -4.52 39.27 -25.72
C LEU A 776 -5.89 39.64 -26.32
N LEU A 777 -6.17 40.92 -26.49
CA LEU A 777 -7.43 41.43 -27.05
C LEU A 777 -7.52 41.25 -28.58
N ASP A 778 -6.39 41.20 -29.27
CA ASP A 778 -6.31 40.85 -30.69
C ASP A 778 -6.42 39.33 -30.94
N GLY A 779 -6.55 38.52 -29.88
CA GLY A 779 -6.67 37.07 -29.96
C GLY A 779 -5.36 36.37 -30.30
N GLU A 780 -4.22 37.02 -30.11
CA GLU A 780 -2.90 36.41 -30.29
C GLU A 780 -2.56 35.41 -29.17
N TRP A 781 -3.23 35.52 -28.02
CA TRP A 781 -3.02 34.67 -26.85
C TRP A 781 -4.27 33.86 -26.50
N GLU A 782 -4.08 32.60 -26.16
CA GLU A 782 -5.14 31.72 -25.67
C GLU A 782 -4.75 31.12 -24.31
N ASN A 783 -5.74 30.95 -23.42
CA ASN A 783 -5.54 30.17 -22.21
C ASN A 783 -5.86 28.70 -22.46
N VAL A 784 -4.85 27.86 -22.33
CA VAL A 784 -4.98 26.42 -22.44
C VAL A 784 -5.33 25.86 -21.07
N GLY A 785 -6.61 25.91 -20.74
CA GLY A 785 -7.11 25.45 -19.44
C GLY A 785 -7.03 23.93 -19.29
N THR A 786 -7.66 23.20 -20.20
CA THR A 786 -7.71 21.73 -20.20
C THR A 786 -7.59 21.19 -21.62
N LEU A 787 -6.64 20.28 -21.84
CA LEU A 787 -6.40 19.64 -23.13
C LEU A 787 -6.65 18.15 -23.07
N ASP A 788 -7.23 17.62 -24.14
CA ASP A 788 -7.23 16.20 -24.41
C ASP A 788 -5.94 15.86 -25.19
N LEU A 789 -5.05 15.05 -24.61
CA LEU A 789 -3.80 14.60 -25.21
C LEU A 789 -3.96 13.17 -25.73
N ALA A 790 -3.63 12.93 -27.00
CA ALA A 790 -3.42 11.60 -27.55
C ALA A 790 -2.01 11.12 -27.18
N VAL A 791 -1.90 10.06 -26.37
CA VAL A 791 -0.61 9.51 -25.93
C VAL A 791 -0.30 8.19 -26.63
N VAL A 792 0.90 8.08 -27.21
CA VAL A 792 1.38 6.90 -27.94
C VAL A 792 2.72 6.43 -27.36
N LEU A 793 2.85 5.13 -27.07
CA LEU A 793 4.12 4.54 -26.68
C LEU A 793 5.01 4.36 -27.92
N VAL A 794 6.30 4.65 -27.78
CA VAL A 794 7.30 4.46 -28.85
C VAL A 794 8.07 3.16 -28.55
N PRO A 795 7.78 2.05 -29.26
CA PRO A 795 8.51 0.80 -29.07
C PRO A 795 9.91 0.89 -29.68
N GLU A 796 10.87 0.17 -29.10
CA GLU A 796 12.22 -0.01 -29.63
C GLU A 796 12.60 -1.48 -29.54
N GLN A 797 13.16 -2.03 -30.61
CA GLN A 797 13.67 -3.40 -30.62
C GLN A 797 15.15 -3.41 -30.24
N VAL A 798 15.48 -4.00 -29.10
CA VAL A 798 16.85 -4.09 -28.58
C VAL A 798 17.30 -5.55 -28.58
N ARG A 799 18.48 -5.80 -29.14
CA ARG A 799 19.11 -7.13 -29.16
C ARG A 799 20.12 -7.24 -28.04
N CYS A 800 19.91 -8.21 -27.15
CA CYS A 800 20.85 -8.56 -26.11
C CYS A 800 22.10 -9.24 -26.70
N ALA A 801 23.24 -9.08 -26.05
CA ALA A 801 24.46 -9.85 -26.36
C ALA A 801 24.25 -11.38 -26.35
N CYS A 802 23.26 -11.92 -25.63
CA CYS A 802 22.94 -13.35 -25.65
C CYS A 802 22.08 -13.79 -26.85
N GLY A 803 21.85 -12.90 -27.82
CA GLY A 803 21.05 -13.13 -29.02
C GLY A 803 19.54 -12.92 -28.85
N GLU A 804 19.05 -12.74 -27.62
CA GLU A 804 17.64 -12.47 -27.32
C GLU A 804 17.24 -11.10 -27.87
N VAL A 805 16.08 -11.02 -28.53
CA VAL A 805 15.53 -9.77 -29.04
C VAL A 805 14.32 -9.38 -28.20
N SER A 806 14.36 -8.21 -27.58
CA SER A 806 13.27 -7.70 -26.75
C SER A 806 12.75 -6.38 -27.31
N ILE A 807 11.44 -6.14 -27.15
CA ILE A 807 10.83 -4.84 -27.42
C ILE A 807 10.74 -4.10 -26.08
N ILE A 808 11.32 -2.91 -26.03
CA ILE A 808 11.23 -1.97 -24.91
C ILE A 808 10.40 -0.76 -25.32
N THR A 809 9.89 0.03 -24.37
CA THR A 809 9.11 1.27 -24.68
C THR A 809 9.63 2.42 -23.82
N PRO A 810 10.81 2.99 -24.16
CA PRO A 810 11.49 3.96 -23.30
C PRO A 810 10.85 5.36 -23.36
N TRP A 811 10.06 5.63 -24.39
CA TRP A 811 9.49 6.94 -24.69
C TRP A 811 7.98 6.86 -24.95
N CYS A 812 7.28 7.96 -24.66
CA CYS A 812 5.92 8.23 -25.11
C CYS A 812 5.85 9.57 -25.87
N ALA A 813 5.06 9.60 -26.94
CA ALA A 813 4.69 10.80 -27.67
C ALA A 813 3.30 11.26 -27.21
N ALA A 814 3.15 12.53 -26.83
CA ALA A 814 1.88 13.14 -26.49
C ALA A 814 1.53 14.25 -27.50
N THR A 815 0.36 14.16 -28.13
CA THR A 815 -0.12 15.13 -29.12
C THR A 815 -1.43 15.74 -28.64
N PRO A 816 -1.54 17.06 -28.46
CA PRO A 816 -2.84 17.70 -28.20
C PRO A 816 -3.83 17.40 -29.33
N VAL A 817 -5.04 16.95 -28.99
CA VAL A 817 -6.12 16.71 -29.96
C VAL A 817 -6.41 18.03 -30.68
N GLY A 818 -6.25 18.03 -32.01
CA GLY A 818 -6.40 19.24 -32.85
C GLY A 818 -5.09 19.97 -33.18
N ARG A 819 -3.92 19.52 -32.71
CA ARG A 819 -2.60 20.05 -33.11
C ARG A 819 -1.73 19.01 -33.79
N HIS A 820 -0.82 19.47 -34.65
CA HIS A 820 0.02 18.59 -35.50
C HIS A 820 1.38 18.22 -34.89
N VAL A 821 1.76 18.78 -33.74
CA VAL A 821 3.10 18.67 -33.18
C VAL A 821 3.10 17.78 -31.92
N PRO A 822 3.74 16.59 -31.93
CA PRO A 822 3.91 15.75 -30.76
C PRO A 822 5.06 16.24 -29.85
N THR A 823 4.92 15.99 -28.55
CA THR A 823 5.97 16.18 -27.52
C THR A 823 6.43 14.81 -27.00
N PHE A 824 7.73 14.58 -26.84
CA PHE A 824 8.28 13.28 -26.42
C PHE A 824 8.79 13.29 -24.98
N ALA A 825 8.21 12.44 -24.14
CA ALA A 825 8.65 12.25 -22.76
C ALA A 825 9.11 10.82 -22.50
N PRO A 826 10.09 10.59 -21.60
CA PRO A 826 10.39 9.24 -21.11
C PRO A 826 9.16 8.62 -20.44
N THR A 827 8.99 7.30 -20.57
CA THR A 827 7.81 6.59 -20.04
C THR A 827 7.80 6.51 -18.48
N LEU A 828 8.90 6.90 -17.81
CA LEU A 828 8.97 7.10 -16.36
C LEU A 828 9.30 8.54 -16.00
N GLY A 829 8.63 9.02 -14.95
CA GLY A 829 8.67 10.40 -14.50
C GLY A 829 9.99 10.77 -13.82
N ALA A 830 10.76 11.61 -14.47
CA ALA A 830 11.59 12.57 -13.76
C ALA A 830 10.66 13.49 -12.94
N LYS A 831 10.68 13.35 -11.60
CA LYS A 831 10.12 14.34 -10.67
C LYS A 831 11.01 15.59 -10.72
N GLY A 832 10.89 16.37 -11.80
CA GLY A 832 11.36 17.75 -11.88
C GLY A 832 10.15 18.69 -11.81
N ALA A 833 10.29 19.82 -11.13
CA ALA A 833 9.25 20.84 -11.09
C ALA A 833 8.88 21.26 -12.52
N GLY A 834 7.68 20.94 -12.97
CA GLY A 834 7.16 21.31 -14.30
C GLY A 834 6.73 20.15 -15.23
N THR A 835 6.98 18.88 -14.88
CA THR A 835 6.54 17.76 -15.72
C THR A 835 5.10 17.34 -15.38
N VAL A 836 4.23 17.34 -16.40
CA VAL A 836 2.88 16.75 -16.33
C VAL A 836 3.03 15.29 -15.89
N SER A 837 2.67 14.99 -14.64
CA SER A 837 2.62 13.62 -14.17
C SER A 837 1.53 12.88 -14.96
N ILE A 838 1.94 12.04 -15.91
CA ILE A 838 1.01 11.13 -16.58
C ILE A 838 0.71 10.00 -15.58
N VAL A 839 -0.11 10.32 -14.56
CA VAL A 839 -0.65 9.37 -13.57
C VAL A 839 -1.65 8.46 -14.29
N ASP A 840 -1.15 7.46 -15.01
CA ASP A 840 -1.82 6.20 -15.38
C ASP A 840 -0.86 5.29 -16.21
N SER A 841 0.41 5.30 -15.84
CA SER A 841 1.42 4.43 -16.45
C SER A 841 1.05 2.94 -16.32
N GLU A 842 0.29 2.55 -15.29
CA GLU A 842 -0.19 1.17 -15.10
C GLU A 842 -1.24 0.72 -16.13
N THR A 843 -2.17 1.58 -16.54
CA THR A 843 -3.23 1.22 -17.50
C THR A 843 -2.66 1.07 -18.91
N LEU A 844 -1.76 1.97 -19.31
CA LEU A 844 -0.98 1.88 -20.55
C LEU A 844 -0.02 0.67 -20.51
N ARG A 845 0.64 0.42 -19.36
CA ARG A 845 1.51 -0.76 -19.12
C ARG A 845 0.72 -2.06 -19.24
N ALA A 846 -0.48 -2.14 -18.67
CA ALA A 846 -1.34 -3.33 -18.72
C ALA A 846 -1.89 -3.64 -20.13
N ARG A 847 -2.11 -2.61 -20.97
CA ARG A 847 -2.44 -2.80 -22.40
C ARG A 847 -1.21 -3.18 -23.23
N ALA A 848 -0.09 -2.51 -23.04
CA ALA A 848 1.16 -2.82 -23.74
C ALA A 848 1.67 -4.23 -23.41
N HIS A 849 1.58 -4.69 -22.15
CA HIS A 849 1.90 -6.07 -21.78
C HIS A 849 1.02 -7.10 -22.50
N ARG A 850 -0.28 -6.81 -22.67
CA ARG A 850 -1.22 -7.71 -23.35
C ARG A 850 -0.95 -7.85 -24.85
N HIS A 851 -0.53 -6.77 -25.52
CA HIS A 851 -0.36 -6.76 -26.98
C HIS A 851 1.09 -6.94 -27.45
N LEU A 852 2.08 -6.44 -26.73
CA LEU A 852 3.49 -6.38 -27.17
C LEU A 852 4.43 -7.29 -26.36
N LYS A 853 3.92 -8.07 -25.39
CA LYS A 853 4.72 -8.93 -24.48
C LYS A 853 5.95 -8.20 -23.90
N VAL A 854 5.82 -6.94 -23.50
CA VAL A 854 6.90 -6.13 -22.89
C VAL A 854 7.32 -6.73 -21.53
N VAL A 855 8.57 -6.56 -21.09
CA VAL A 855 9.08 -7.00 -19.76
C VAL A 855 9.05 -5.80 -18.80
N PRO A 856 8.80 -5.97 -17.49
CA PRO A 856 8.99 -4.91 -16.52
C PRO A 856 10.44 -4.38 -16.55
N TYR A 857 10.62 -3.08 -16.38
CA TYR A 857 11.92 -2.41 -16.39
C TYR A 857 12.18 -1.67 -15.07
N VAL A 858 13.43 -1.32 -14.81
CA VAL A 858 13.91 -0.70 -13.56
C VAL A 858 14.53 0.66 -13.89
N GLU A 859 14.17 1.69 -13.11
CA GLU A 859 14.82 3.00 -13.15
C GLU A 859 16.06 2.98 -12.25
N ARG A 860 17.20 3.39 -12.80
CA ARG A 860 18.44 3.53 -12.05
C ARG A 860 18.51 4.90 -11.36
N PRO A 861 19.35 5.08 -10.33
CA PRO A 861 19.51 6.36 -9.64
C PRO A 861 19.96 7.53 -10.53
N ASP A 862 20.52 7.25 -11.71
CA ASP A 862 20.93 8.23 -12.72
C ASP A 862 19.81 8.60 -13.71
N GLY A 863 18.59 8.08 -13.50
CA GLY A 863 17.43 8.31 -14.36
C GLY A 863 17.39 7.45 -15.62
N THR A 864 18.36 6.54 -15.82
CA THR A 864 18.35 5.64 -16.97
C THR A 864 17.35 4.50 -16.77
N VAL A 865 16.62 4.19 -17.84
CA VAL A 865 15.65 3.08 -17.88
C VAL A 865 16.34 1.85 -18.45
N ALA A 866 16.43 0.79 -17.64
CA ALA A 866 17.03 -0.47 -18.02
C ALA A 866 16.01 -1.61 -17.92
N GLN A 867 15.95 -2.46 -18.94
CA GLN A 867 15.08 -3.64 -18.94
C GLN A 867 15.93 -4.92 -18.88
N PRO A 868 15.74 -5.82 -17.90
CA PRO A 868 16.51 -7.06 -17.85
C PRO A 868 16.11 -7.98 -19.01
N CYS A 869 17.10 -8.50 -19.71
CA CYS A 869 16.93 -9.49 -20.77
C CYS A 869 16.26 -10.75 -20.22
N ARG A 870 15.17 -11.21 -20.83
CA ARG A 870 14.43 -12.42 -20.39
C ARG A 870 15.29 -13.68 -20.32
N ARG A 871 16.33 -13.76 -21.15
CA ARG A 871 17.16 -14.94 -21.28
C ARG A 871 18.37 -14.94 -20.34
N CYS A 872 19.03 -13.80 -20.14
CA CYS A 872 20.28 -13.75 -19.37
C CYS A 872 20.29 -12.74 -18.23
N GLY A 873 19.21 -11.99 -18.02
CA GLY A 873 19.08 -10.99 -16.95
C GLY A 873 19.91 -9.72 -17.13
N ARG A 874 20.74 -9.60 -18.17
CA ARG A 874 21.51 -8.38 -18.44
C ARG A 874 20.60 -7.23 -18.84
N ASP A 875 20.97 -6.03 -18.42
CA ASP A 875 20.24 -4.82 -18.73
C ASP A 875 20.33 -4.48 -20.22
N LEU A 876 19.16 -4.27 -20.82
CA LEU A 876 18.96 -3.73 -22.15
C LEU A 876 18.74 -2.23 -22.02
N LEU A 877 19.59 -1.44 -22.69
CA LEU A 877 19.52 0.01 -22.74
C LEU A 877 18.90 0.44 -24.06
N SER A 878 18.11 1.52 -24.01
CA SER A 878 17.57 2.22 -25.17
C SER A 878 18.71 2.80 -26.01
N ALA A 879 18.75 2.50 -27.31
CA ALA A 879 19.61 3.20 -28.27
C ALA A 879 18.90 4.45 -28.82
N LEU A 880 17.60 4.61 -28.56
CA LEU A 880 16.89 5.84 -28.86
C LEU A 880 17.25 6.96 -27.87
N THR A 881 17.86 8.01 -28.40
CA THR A 881 18.03 9.31 -27.74
C THR A 881 16.98 10.30 -28.26
N PRO A 882 16.74 11.42 -27.56
CA PRO A 882 15.91 12.51 -28.09
C PRO A 882 16.31 12.94 -29.51
N GLU A 883 17.62 13.07 -29.78
CA GLU A 883 18.13 13.46 -31.11
C GLU A 883 17.85 12.41 -32.19
N THR A 884 17.83 11.13 -31.80
CA THR A 884 17.55 10.03 -32.73
C THR A 884 16.06 9.93 -33.04
N LEU A 885 15.20 10.19 -32.05
CA LEU A 885 13.75 10.32 -32.24
C LEU A 885 13.41 11.51 -33.15
N LEU A 886 14.05 12.66 -32.92
CA LEU A 886 13.94 13.88 -33.74
C LEU A 886 14.22 13.63 -35.23
N LYS A 887 15.18 12.78 -35.56
CA LYS A 887 15.58 12.50 -36.95
C LYS A 887 14.73 11.45 -37.65
N ARG A 888 14.06 10.56 -36.90
CA ARG A 888 13.45 9.33 -37.46
C ARG A 888 11.93 9.26 -37.35
N TRP A 889 11.30 10.14 -36.58
CA TRP A 889 9.85 10.11 -36.37
C TRP A 889 9.08 10.86 -37.46
N ALA A 890 8.21 10.16 -38.20
CA ALA A 890 7.52 10.70 -39.38
C ALA A 890 6.00 10.46 -39.42
N GLY A 891 5.31 10.33 -38.28
CA GLY A 891 3.85 10.11 -38.31
C GLY A 891 3.09 10.38 -37.01
N ALA A 892 1.77 10.51 -37.11
CA ALA A 892 0.88 10.41 -35.95
C ALA A 892 0.78 8.94 -35.56
N GLY A 893 1.45 8.55 -34.48
CA GLY A 893 1.49 7.15 -34.04
C GLY A 893 0.09 6.59 -33.77
N SER A 894 -0.11 5.30 -34.05
CA SER A 894 -1.37 4.59 -33.78
C SER A 894 -1.42 4.12 -32.32
N GLY A 895 -1.88 5.00 -31.43
CA GLY A 895 -2.22 4.65 -30.04
C GLY A 895 -3.49 5.38 -29.62
N GLN A 896 -4.53 4.65 -29.20
CA GLN A 896 -5.78 5.24 -28.71
C GLN A 896 -5.78 5.31 -27.17
N GLY A 897 -5.29 6.44 -26.66
CA GLY A 897 -5.53 6.90 -25.30
C GLY A 897 -5.64 8.42 -25.33
N VAL A 898 -6.85 8.96 -25.14
CA VAL A 898 -7.09 10.39 -24.99
C VAL A 898 -7.12 10.70 -23.50
N LYS A 899 -6.19 11.52 -23.01
CA LYS A 899 -6.13 11.91 -21.60
C LYS A 899 -6.33 13.41 -21.45
N ARG A 900 -7.27 13.76 -20.58
CA ARG A 900 -7.53 15.15 -20.21
C ARG A 900 -6.49 15.64 -19.20
N VAL A 901 -5.73 16.68 -19.54
CA VAL A 901 -4.71 17.31 -18.70
C VAL A 901 -5.05 18.78 -18.53
N SER A 902 -5.10 19.26 -17.28
CA SER A 902 -5.21 20.69 -17.01
C SER A 902 -3.81 21.30 -17.02
N VAL A 903 -3.58 22.24 -17.93
CA VAL A 903 -2.27 22.90 -18.10
C VAL A 903 -2.33 24.36 -17.60
N ASN A 904 -3.53 24.98 -17.59
CA ASN A 904 -3.80 26.36 -17.17
C ASN A 904 -2.67 27.33 -17.54
N ARG A 905 -2.33 27.39 -18.84
CA ARG A 905 -1.20 28.17 -19.35
C ARG A 905 -1.64 29.10 -20.47
N TRP A 906 -1.12 30.32 -20.50
CA TRP A 906 -1.21 31.21 -21.65
C TRP A 906 -0.13 30.87 -22.68
N CYS A 907 -0.51 30.71 -23.95
CA CYS A 907 0.43 30.59 -25.07
C CYS A 907 -0.06 31.42 -26.25
N ARG A 908 0.83 31.77 -27.17
CA ARG A 908 0.39 32.37 -28.43
C ARG A 908 -0.37 31.34 -29.26
N VAL A 909 -1.40 31.80 -29.97
CA VAL A 909 -2.17 30.96 -30.87
C VAL A 909 -1.25 30.35 -31.92
N GLY A 910 -1.13 29.02 -31.91
CA GLY A 910 -0.25 28.25 -32.78
C GLY A 910 1.12 27.85 -32.19
N GLU A 911 1.51 28.36 -31.01
CA GLU A 911 2.73 27.93 -30.32
C GLU A 911 2.57 26.58 -29.61
N ALA A 912 3.70 25.93 -29.29
CA ALA A 912 3.68 24.66 -28.57
C ALA A 912 3.34 24.85 -27.09
N ILE A 913 2.46 24.01 -26.56
CA ILE A 913 1.86 24.19 -25.23
C ILE A 913 2.78 23.66 -24.11
N LEU A 914 3.55 22.60 -24.39
CA LEU A 914 4.44 21.94 -23.43
C LEU A 914 5.89 22.32 -23.75
N VAL A 915 6.57 23.01 -22.82
CA VAL A 915 7.90 23.56 -23.11
C VAL A 915 9.06 22.63 -22.70
N GLN A 916 8.85 21.51 -21.97
CA GLN A 916 9.81 20.38 -21.90
C GLN A 916 9.14 19.03 -21.49
N PRO A 917 9.64 17.84 -21.94
CA PRO A 917 10.82 17.59 -22.77
C PRO A 917 10.52 17.33 -24.27
N TRP A 918 11.43 17.81 -25.12
CA TRP A 918 11.68 17.55 -26.55
C TRP A 918 10.52 17.67 -27.57
N LEU A 919 10.61 18.73 -28.38
CA LEU A 919 9.64 19.18 -29.41
C LEU A 919 10.08 18.79 -30.82
N VAL A 920 9.17 18.28 -31.67
CA VAL A 920 9.45 17.97 -33.09
C VAL A 920 8.62 18.87 -34.01
N ALA A 921 9.24 19.87 -34.64
CA ALA A 921 8.60 20.60 -35.75
C ALA A 921 8.74 19.79 -37.06
N GLY A 922 7.66 19.16 -37.52
CA GLY A 922 7.65 18.39 -38.76
C GLY A 922 6.35 18.55 -39.55
N LYS A 923 6.45 18.68 -40.88
CA LYS A 923 5.28 18.65 -41.78
C LYS A 923 4.67 17.24 -41.77
N PRO A 924 3.34 17.10 -41.65
CA PRO A 924 2.69 15.79 -41.66
C PRO A 924 2.87 15.10 -43.01
N SER A 925 3.36 13.86 -43.00
CA SER A 925 3.20 12.93 -44.11
C SER A 925 1.75 12.48 -44.18
N THR A 926 1.18 12.43 -45.38
CA THR A 926 -0.20 11.97 -45.62
C THR A 926 -0.37 10.45 -45.58
N THR A 927 0.71 9.68 -45.43
CA THR A 927 0.66 8.22 -45.39
C THR A 927 0.69 7.69 -43.95
N ARG A 928 -0.40 7.04 -43.54
CA ARG A 928 -0.48 6.25 -42.29
C ARG A 928 0.41 5.01 -42.47
N GLN A 929 1.40 4.81 -41.58
CA GLN A 929 2.17 3.58 -41.48
C GLN A 929 1.72 2.77 -40.27
N SER A 930 1.66 1.44 -40.43
CA SER A 930 1.41 0.50 -39.33
C SER A 930 2.64 0.35 -38.43
N VAL A 931 2.43 -0.10 -37.18
CA VAL A 931 3.53 -0.38 -36.23
C VAL A 931 4.45 -1.49 -36.79
N GLU A 932 3.90 -2.47 -37.49
CA GLU A 932 4.71 -3.51 -38.15
C GLU A 932 5.59 -2.96 -39.29
N GLU A 933 5.08 -2.03 -40.11
CA GLU A 933 5.89 -1.37 -41.15
C GLU A 933 7.01 -0.50 -40.56
N TRP A 934 6.74 0.21 -39.46
CA TRP A 934 7.76 0.98 -38.76
C TRP A 934 8.86 0.07 -38.22
N LEU A 935 8.49 -1.00 -37.50
CA LEU A 935 9.42 -1.99 -36.94
C LEU A 935 10.28 -2.66 -38.03
N SER A 936 9.72 -2.94 -39.21
CA SER A 936 10.47 -3.54 -40.33
C SER A 936 11.54 -2.61 -40.92
N LYS A 937 11.41 -1.28 -40.75
CA LYS A 937 12.33 -0.27 -41.31
C LYS A 937 13.37 0.20 -40.30
N THR A 938 13.12 0.02 -39.00
CA THR A 938 14.02 0.46 -37.91
C THR A 938 15.07 -0.57 -37.47
N ALA A 939 15.23 -1.70 -38.17
CA ALA A 939 16.30 -2.66 -37.86
C ALA A 939 17.68 -1.95 -37.87
N PRO A 940 18.44 -1.92 -36.75
CA PRO A 940 19.79 -1.41 -36.78
C PRO A 940 20.69 -2.40 -37.50
N GLN A 941 21.28 -1.99 -38.61
CA GLN A 941 22.63 -2.46 -38.95
C GLN A 941 23.57 -1.89 -37.89
N GLN A 942 23.89 -2.68 -36.87
CA GLN A 942 25.13 -2.49 -36.12
C GLN A 942 26.01 -3.71 -36.35
N ALA A 943 26.90 -3.53 -37.32
CA ALA A 943 28.15 -4.26 -37.40
C ALA A 943 29.02 -3.90 -36.18
N LEU A 944 29.71 -4.93 -35.68
CA LEU A 944 30.90 -4.92 -34.83
C LEU A 944 31.54 -3.54 -34.55
N PHE A 945 31.60 -3.15 -33.27
CA PHE A 945 32.83 -2.87 -32.52
C PHE A 945 32.56 -2.98 -31.01
#